data_AF-A0A161QFR6-F1
#
_entry.id   AF-A0A161QFR6-F1
#
_cell.length_a   1.000
_cell.length_b   1.000
_cell.length_c   1.000
_cell.angle_alpha   90.00
_cell.angle_beta   90.00
_cell.angle_gamma   90.00
#
_symmetry.space_group_name_H-M   'P 1'
#
loop_
_entity.id
_entity.type
_entity.pdbx_description
1 polymer ?
#
loop_
_entity_poly.entity_id
_entity_poly.type
_entity_poly.pdbx_seq_one_letter_code
_entity_poly.pdbx_strand_id
1 'polypeptide(L)'
;MLNLTYYQSLFNENNTESRCRKILDEVSPVSKRLIERFVENIGLTIGDEYVIRSYDETLSTTYYDARNPTYAEQKRNSNIGRKYWVGIYRNVDGKEYNLLTLEFNGIARNIFIHTEHKFVLFWAWIKNNKMDQVLATIPSTYTLSAGKMEKEIIEKERFISFVKGCIKQRKRPPVQVGLSQSLEGQMDDNVVVDKLVEAWGQLVNFRKYVDTNIDLSRKAYEALMVLAEARYIKETHLLGRDYKVELSALEDYKDGKRQAFHIYDGEQLVTKGSLSYLEYHDKNSPFPTIMVPLEGHNHIFTSSKEIIGANTQEWWITKVFSTQSLNNQEVMSKAMQLLKEHQIQVKDNTYYVGSYHNETQSFVEEREIVKKNFINAALLFAHASQKIELPTNEEESSKGNESEPVFEGMEPNFHFQEIYQQIEDSQFTFSKEIIRDLHLNLTALDDKHFVLLSGISGTGKTQLCRLYANAVYGLDYESENPYFTIIPVRPDWTDASALFGYYSSFEKRYVKTEFLNVILNALKEREKPHFILLDEMNLARVEYYLSDYLSAVESRKEIPLHQDEAVTDVPKKLMIPPNVYILGTINVDETTHSISDKVLDRAFVMMLSDVDFDAYWERMDQELKTTIHKEFNMLIKLHGLLIDCELHFGYRTMGEMVQKLYANAQLPEEYQMDPMDALDRVISEKILTKIRGDERISEMLAKLEHWLKQNLEKTTISLTFIKRMQEELEFYGATQFWR
;
A
#
# COMPACT_ATOMS: atom_id res chain seq x y z
N MET A 1 43.43 -24.28 9.90
CA MET A 1 43.93 -22.98 9.44
C MET A 1 43.14 -22.59 8.21
N LEU A 2 42.40 -21.48 8.29
CA LEU A 2 41.58 -20.95 7.23
C LEU A 2 42.45 -20.28 6.17
N ASN A 3 42.24 -20.62 4.90
CA ASN A 3 42.84 -19.90 3.78
C ASN A 3 41.83 -18.86 3.27
N LEU A 4 41.94 -17.64 3.79
CA LEU A 4 40.98 -16.56 3.54
C LEU A 4 41.06 -16.07 2.09
N THR A 5 42.26 -15.99 1.53
CA THR A 5 42.45 -15.68 0.11
C THR A 5 41.78 -16.71 -0.79
N TYR A 6 41.84 -17.99 -0.41
CA TYR A 6 41.13 -19.05 -1.12
C TYR A 6 39.61 -18.91 -0.97
N TYR A 7 39.09 -18.66 0.23
CA TYR A 7 37.66 -18.39 0.43
C TYR A 7 37.16 -17.20 -0.39
N GLN A 8 37.94 -16.12 -0.47
CA GLN A 8 37.64 -14.98 -1.35
C GLN A 8 37.56 -15.40 -2.84
N SER A 9 38.44 -16.30 -3.29
CA SER A 9 38.37 -16.84 -4.65
C SER A 9 37.08 -17.64 -4.91
N LEU A 10 36.60 -18.40 -3.91
CA LEU A 10 35.32 -19.12 -3.99
C LEU A 10 34.15 -18.13 -4.07
N PHE A 11 34.15 -17.06 -3.27
CA PHE A 11 33.09 -16.03 -3.33
C PHE A 11 33.08 -15.23 -4.64
N ASN A 12 34.22 -15.15 -5.34
CA ASN A 12 34.35 -14.49 -6.63
C ASN A 12 33.94 -15.35 -7.83
N GLU A 13 33.69 -16.65 -7.65
CA GLU A 13 33.20 -17.55 -8.70
C GLU A 13 31.93 -16.98 -9.33
N ASN A 14 31.92 -16.79 -10.66
CA ASN A 14 30.80 -16.10 -11.33
C ASN A 14 29.57 -17.00 -11.48
N ASN A 15 29.79 -18.30 -11.70
CA ASN A 15 28.71 -19.26 -11.86
C ASN A 15 28.04 -19.55 -10.51
N THR A 16 26.76 -19.19 -10.37
CA THR A 16 26.01 -19.33 -9.10
C THR A 16 25.93 -20.78 -8.61
N GLU A 17 25.71 -21.75 -9.51
CA GLU A 17 25.63 -23.17 -9.15
C GLU A 17 26.96 -23.67 -8.56
N SER A 18 28.04 -23.48 -9.30
CA SER A 18 29.41 -23.83 -8.90
C SER A 18 29.78 -23.16 -7.58
N ARG A 19 29.51 -21.85 -7.46
CA ARG A 19 29.79 -21.07 -6.26
C ARG A 19 29.05 -21.62 -5.04
N CYS A 20 27.73 -21.80 -5.13
CA CYS A 20 26.93 -22.33 -4.01
C CYS A 20 27.41 -23.71 -3.60
N ARG A 21 27.72 -24.59 -4.57
CA ARG A 21 28.22 -25.94 -4.29
C ARG A 21 29.56 -25.93 -3.57
N LYS A 22 30.55 -25.19 -4.10
CA LYS A 22 31.89 -25.10 -3.48
C LYS A 22 31.83 -24.53 -2.07
N ILE A 23 30.98 -23.53 -1.83
CA ILE A 23 30.82 -22.94 -0.49
C ILE A 23 30.18 -23.94 0.49
N LEU A 24 29.18 -24.70 0.05
CA LEU A 24 28.58 -25.78 0.86
C LEU A 24 29.59 -26.89 1.17
N ASP A 25 30.48 -27.23 0.24
CA ASP A 25 31.45 -28.31 0.41
C ASP A 25 32.69 -27.87 1.22
N GLU A 26 33.12 -26.61 1.10
CA GLU A 26 34.45 -26.18 1.58
C GLU A 26 34.43 -25.11 2.68
N VAL A 27 33.41 -24.24 2.72
CA VAL A 27 33.29 -23.14 3.70
C VAL A 27 32.34 -23.52 4.84
N SER A 28 31.18 -24.12 4.52
CA SER A 28 30.16 -24.49 5.50
C SER A 28 30.68 -25.44 6.59
N PRO A 29 31.33 -26.59 6.27
CA PRO A 29 31.73 -27.56 7.29
C PRO A 29 32.77 -27.00 8.26
N VAL A 30 33.66 -26.14 7.77
CA VAL A 30 34.70 -25.49 8.59
C VAL A 30 34.06 -24.43 9.48
N SER A 31 33.19 -23.59 8.92
CA SER A 31 32.51 -22.52 9.66
C SER A 31 31.61 -23.06 10.78
N LYS A 32 30.85 -24.13 10.51
CA LYS A 32 30.04 -24.81 11.53
C LYS A 32 30.90 -25.37 12.66
N ARG A 33 32.01 -26.04 12.33
CA ARG A 33 32.96 -26.54 13.33
C ARG A 33 33.53 -25.42 14.22
N LEU A 34 33.79 -24.24 13.66
CA LEU A 34 34.24 -23.09 14.44
C LEU A 34 33.16 -22.62 15.44
N ILE A 35 31.89 -22.55 15.00
CA ILE A 35 30.78 -22.19 15.87
C ILE A 35 30.53 -23.28 16.93
N GLU A 36 30.61 -24.56 16.58
CA GLU A 36 30.48 -25.68 17.54
C GLU A 36 31.56 -25.60 18.64
N ARG A 37 32.83 -25.41 18.26
CA ARG A 37 33.92 -25.20 19.22
C ARG A 37 33.72 -23.96 20.08
N PHE A 38 33.22 -22.88 19.49
CA PHE A 38 32.87 -21.67 20.23
C PHE A 38 31.76 -21.93 21.27
N VAL A 39 30.69 -22.63 20.87
CA VAL A 39 29.58 -23.04 21.73
C VAL A 39 30.07 -23.89 22.91
N GLU A 40 30.94 -24.86 22.65
CA GLU A 40 31.59 -25.69 23.67
C GLU A 40 32.40 -24.82 24.65
N ASN A 41 33.20 -23.87 24.15
CA ASN A 41 34.02 -22.99 24.97
C ASN A 41 33.21 -22.07 25.90
N ILE A 42 32.04 -21.60 25.45
CA ILE A 42 31.17 -20.75 26.28
C ILE A 42 30.19 -21.57 27.16
N GLY A 43 30.21 -22.91 27.04
CA GLY A 43 29.33 -23.80 27.79
C GLY A 43 27.85 -23.66 27.44
N LEU A 44 27.51 -23.24 26.21
CA LEU A 44 26.13 -23.07 25.77
C LEU A 44 25.57 -24.40 25.26
N THR A 45 24.36 -24.78 25.69
CA THR A 45 23.71 -26.02 25.22
C THR A 45 22.79 -25.73 24.04
N ILE A 46 23.02 -26.38 22.90
CA ILE A 46 22.16 -26.29 21.71
C ILE A 46 20.96 -27.23 21.89
N GLY A 47 19.76 -26.74 21.57
CA GLY A 47 18.50 -27.43 21.78
C GLY A 47 17.33 -26.53 21.41
N ASP A 48 16.25 -26.58 22.20
CA ASP A 48 15.02 -25.83 21.92
C ASP A 48 15.21 -24.31 22.09
N GLU A 49 15.94 -23.87 23.12
CA GLU A 49 16.18 -22.44 23.38
C GLU A 49 17.29 -21.84 22.51
N TYR A 50 18.37 -22.58 22.25
CA TYR A 50 19.50 -22.08 21.46
C TYR A 50 19.73 -22.95 20.24
N VAL A 51 19.72 -22.33 19.06
CA VAL A 51 19.86 -23.02 17.78
C VAL A 51 20.97 -22.42 16.95
N ILE A 52 21.66 -23.28 16.19
CA ILE A 52 22.61 -22.84 15.17
C ILE A 52 21.86 -22.69 13.86
N ARG A 53 21.96 -21.51 13.24
CA ARG A 53 21.46 -21.25 11.89
C ARG A 53 22.64 -20.94 10.98
N SER A 54 22.48 -21.29 9.71
CA SER A 54 23.52 -21.06 8.71
C SER A 54 22.90 -20.73 7.37
N TYR A 55 23.70 -20.18 6.46
CA TYR A 55 23.27 -19.85 5.11
C TYR A 55 23.04 -21.08 4.21
N ASP A 56 23.26 -22.29 4.72
CA ASP A 56 23.19 -23.55 3.98
C ASP A 56 21.87 -23.80 3.28
N GLU A 57 20.74 -23.50 3.93
CA GLU A 57 19.41 -23.72 3.35
C GLU A 57 19.21 -22.86 2.11
N THR A 58 19.52 -21.55 2.20
CA THR A 58 19.46 -20.63 1.07
C THR A 58 20.40 -21.05 -0.06
N LEU A 59 21.63 -21.48 0.27
CA LEU A 59 22.59 -21.96 -0.73
C LEU A 59 22.13 -23.25 -1.40
N SER A 60 21.55 -24.18 -0.63
CA SER A 60 21.07 -25.47 -1.14
C SER A 60 19.87 -25.27 -2.07
N THR A 61 18.88 -24.48 -1.66
CA THR A 61 17.72 -24.12 -2.50
C THR A 61 18.18 -23.43 -3.78
N THR A 62 19.09 -22.46 -3.67
CA THR A 62 19.61 -21.74 -4.86
C THR A 62 20.40 -22.64 -5.78
N TYR A 63 21.18 -23.58 -5.23
CA TYR A 63 21.90 -24.58 -6.02
C TYR A 63 20.95 -25.47 -6.83
N TYR A 64 19.88 -25.99 -6.23
CA TYR A 64 18.89 -26.80 -6.95
C TYR A 64 18.10 -25.98 -7.98
N ASP A 65 17.71 -24.75 -7.63
CA ASP A 65 17.00 -23.86 -8.57
C ASP A 65 17.86 -23.48 -9.78
N ALA A 66 19.16 -23.25 -9.58
CA ALA A 66 20.09 -22.92 -10.67
C ALA A 66 20.27 -24.09 -11.66
N ARG A 67 19.96 -25.33 -11.25
CA ARG A 67 19.97 -26.53 -12.10
C ARG A 67 18.63 -26.80 -12.78
N ASN A 68 17.56 -26.10 -12.38
CA ASN A 68 16.24 -26.28 -12.94
C ASN A 68 16.10 -25.48 -14.26
N PRO A 69 15.80 -26.14 -15.41
CA PRO A 69 15.67 -25.48 -16.71
C PRO A 69 14.69 -24.30 -16.72
N THR A 70 13.68 -24.30 -15.85
CA THR A 70 12.64 -23.26 -15.76
C THR A 70 13.13 -21.96 -15.10
N TYR A 71 14.17 -22.02 -14.25
CA TYR A 71 14.70 -20.86 -13.49
C TYR A 71 16.16 -20.52 -13.81
N ALA A 72 16.80 -21.33 -14.66
CA ALA A 72 18.23 -21.30 -14.93
C ALA A 72 18.75 -19.98 -15.54
N GLU A 73 17.96 -19.27 -16.35
CA GLU A 73 18.41 -18.01 -16.97
C GLU A 73 18.50 -16.85 -15.97
N GLN A 74 17.54 -16.71 -15.05
CA GLN A 74 17.53 -15.61 -14.08
C GLN A 74 18.50 -15.82 -12.90
N LYS A 75 18.76 -17.07 -12.50
CA LYS A 75 19.60 -17.38 -11.32
C LYS A 75 21.07 -17.69 -11.64
N ARG A 76 21.47 -17.78 -12.91
CA ARG A 76 22.85 -18.12 -13.30
C ARG A 76 23.90 -17.15 -12.75
N ASN A 77 23.56 -15.85 -12.67
CA ASN A 77 24.44 -14.75 -12.27
C ASN A 77 23.96 -13.98 -11.01
N SER A 78 23.27 -14.65 -10.08
CA SER A 78 22.84 -13.98 -8.84
C SER A 78 24.04 -13.61 -7.95
N ASN A 79 23.85 -12.74 -6.95
CA ASN A 79 24.84 -12.49 -5.89
C ASN A 79 24.77 -13.51 -4.73
N ILE A 80 23.92 -14.53 -4.82
CA ILE A 80 23.77 -15.56 -3.79
C ILE A 80 25.03 -16.43 -3.75
N GLY A 81 25.57 -16.65 -2.55
CA GLY A 81 26.83 -17.33 -2.36
C GLY A 81 28.05 -16.42 -2.49
N ARG A 82 27.92 -15.09 -2.62
CA ARG A 82 29.08 -14.19 -2.44
C ARG A 82 29.45 -13.94 -0.97
N LYS A 83 28.67 -14.51 -0.04
CA LYS A 83 28.94 -14.53 1.39
C LYS A 83 28.47 -15.86 1.99
N TYR A 84 29.03 -16.20 3.14
CA TYR A 84 28.62 -17.31 3.97
C TYR A 84 28.50 -16.85 5.42
N TRP A 85 27.48 -17.30 6.14
CA TRP A 85 27.35 -17.02 7.57
C TRP A 85 26.83 -18.23 8.34
N VAL A 86 27.24 -18.29 9.60
CA VAL A 86 26.74 -19.22 10.60
C VAL A 86 26.65 -18.46 11.92
N GLY A 87 25.57 -18.66 12.67
CA GLY A 87 25.33 -17.92 13.89
C GLY A 87 24.50 -18.68 14.90
N ILE A 88 24.57 -18.23 16.14
CA ILE A 88 23.75 -18.71 17.25
C ILE A 88 22.56 -17.80 17.40
N TYR A 89 21.40 -18.41 17.53
CA TYR A 89 20.12 -17.74 17.73
C TYR A 89 19.47 -18.27 19.00
N ARG A 90 18.78 -17.38 19.71
CA ARG A 90 17.90 -17.72 20.82
C ARG A 90 16.46 -17.76 20.33
N ASN A 91 15.77 -18.87 20.56
CA ASN A 91 14.34 -19.01 20.33
C ASN A 91 13.59 -18.57 21.60
N VAL A 92 12.69 -17.60 21.44
CA VAL A 92 11.77 -17.15 22.48
C VAL A 92 10.38 -17.16 21.85
N ASP A 93 9.52 -18.09 22.28
CA ASP A 93 8.14 -18.27 21.81
C ASP A 93 7.98 -18.33 20.29
N GLY A 94 8.86 -19.09 19.63
CA GLY A 94 8.85 -19.28 18.18
C GLY A 94 9.52 -18.15 17.39
N LYS A 95 10.09 -17.14 18.07
CA LYS A 95 10.88 -16.07 17.44
C LYS A 95 12.37 -16.26 17.69
N GLU A 96 13.15 -16.19 16.62
CA GLU A 96 14.60 -16.31 16.68
C GLU A 96 15.29 -14.94 16.75
N TYR A 97 16.17 -14.78 17.73
CA TYR A 97 16.97 -13.59 17.94
C TYR A 97 18.45 -13.94 17.80
N ASN A 98 19.15 -13.23 16.92
CA ASN A 98 20.58 -13.44 16.71
C ASN A 98 21.36 -13.05 17.98
N LEU A 99 22.27 -13.93 18.41
CA LEU A 99 23.17 -13.67 19.55
C LEU A 99 24.59 -13.33 19.07
N LEU A 100 25.08 -14.07 18.08
CA LEU A 100 26.38 -13.86 17.46
C LEU A 100 26.45 -14.61 16.12
N THR A 101 27.04 -13.97 15.13
CA THR A 101 27.23 -14.49 13.77
C THR A 101 28.68 -14.37 13.37
N LEU A 102 29.24 -15.45 12.83
CA LEU A 102 30.44 -15.44 12.01
C LEU A 102 30.03 -15.35 10.54
N GLU A 103 30.41 -14.28 9.86
CA GLU A 103 30.13 -14.06 8.44
C GLU A 103 31.42 -13.85 7.67
N PHE A 104 31.60 -14.62 6.60
CA PHE A 104 32.61 -14.39 5.57
C PHE A 104 31.93 -13.67 4.41
N ASN A 105 32.31 -12.42 4.15
CA ASN A 105 31.68 -11.59 3.12
C ASN A 105 32.68 -11.26 2.02
N GLY A 106 32.52 -11.91 0.85
CA GLY A 106 33.40 -11.72 -0.30
C GLY A 106 33.19 -10.40 -1.04
N ILE A 107 32.04 -9.73 -0.87
CA ILE A 107 31.77 -8.42 -1.48
C ILE A 107 32.53 -7.34 -0.72
N ALA A 108 32.36 -7.30 0.61
CA ALA A 108 33.08 -6.37 1.47
C ALA A 108 34.55 -6.78 1.73
N ARG A 109 34.96 -7.96 1.25
CA ARG A 109 36.28 -8.58 1.49
C ARG A 109 36.67 -8.62 2.96
N ASN A 110 35.70 -8.92 3.82
CA ASN A 110 35.88 -8.93 5.28
C ASN A 110 35.23 -10.15 5.93
N ILE A 111 35.83 -10.61 7.03
CA ILE A 111 35.21 -11.47 8.04
C ILE A 111 34.54 -10.55 9.07
N PHE A 112 33.29 -10.85 9.42
CA PHE A 112 32.55 -10.17 10.46
C PHE A 112 32.21 -11.12 11.60
N ILE A 113 32.46 -10.68 12.83
CA ILE A 113 31.93 -11.31 14.05
C ILE A 113 30.98 -10.29 14.68
N HIS A 114 29.69 -10.51 14.56
CA HIS A 114 28.70 -9.49 14.90
C HIS A 114 27.40 -10.08 15.43
N THR A 115 26.64 -9.28 16.15
CA THR A 115 25.22 -9.53 16.41
C THR A 115 24.38 -8.68 15.45
N GLU A 116 23.29 -9.23 14.91
CA GLU A 116 22.36 -8.54 14.01
C GLU A 116 20.97 -8.39 14.65
N HIS A 117 20.44 -7.16 14.67
CA HIS A 117 19.14 -6.87 15.27
C HIS A 117 18.25 -6.05 14.34
N LYS A 118 16.94 -6.27 14.47
CA LYS A 118 15.91 -5.50 13.74
C LYS A 118 16.00 -4.02 14.12
N PHE A 119 15.82 -3.14 13.14
CA PHE A 119 15.82 -1.67 13.31
C PHE A 119 14.93 -1.19 14.46
N VAL A 120 13.76 -1.82 14.62
CA VAL A 120 12.72 -1.46 15.61
C VAL A 120 13.29 -1.43 17.03
N LEU A 121 14.27 -2.29 17.35
CA LEU A 121 14.95 -2.31 18.65
C LEU A 121 15.67 -0.99 18.97
N PHE A 122 16.42 -0.47 18.01
CA PHE A 122 17.17 0.79 18.16
C PHE A 122 16.23 1.99 18.21
N TRP A 123 15.15 1.95 17.41
CA TRP A 123 14.09 2.95 17.50
C TRP A 123 13.43 2.96 18.89
N ALA A 124 13.16 1.80 19.48
CA ALA A 124 12.64 1.67 20.83
C ALA A 124 13.59 2.27 21.88
N TRP A 125 14.90 2.08 21.77
CA TRP A 125 15.87 2.70 22.69
C TRP A 125 15.95 4.22 22.56
N ILE A 126 15.84 4.77 21.35
CA ILE A 126 15.75 6.22 21.15
C ILE A 126 14.47 6.78 21.78
N LYS A 127 13.31 6.14 21.55
CA LYS A 127 12.04 6.58 22.15
C LYS A 127 12.05 6.55 23.69
N ASN A 128 12.88 5.69 24.28
CA ASN A 128 13.03 5.56 25.73
C ASN A 128 14.21 6.33 26.32
N ASN A 129 14.92 7.14 25.52
CA ASN A 129 16.15 7.82 25.94
C ASN A 129 17.21 6.87 26.56
N LYS A 130 17.26 5.61 26.10
CA LYS A 130 18.24 4.61 26.55
C LYS A 130 19.43 4.48 25.61
N MET A 131 19.37 5.12 24.44
CA MET A 131 20.32 4.85 23.36
C MET A 131 21.77 5.19 23.73
N ASP A 132 22.02 6.30 24.42
CA ASP A 132 23.37 6.66 24.87
C ASP A 132 23.96 5.63 25.84
N GLN A 133 23.14 5.13 26.77
CA GLN A 133 23.56 4.09 27.72
C GLN A 133 23.89 2.78 26.99
N VAL A 134 23.10 2.42 25.97
CA VAL A 134 23.36 1.25 25.14
C VAL A 134 24.66 1.41 24.35
N LEU A 135 24.86 2.56 23.68
CA LEU A 135 26.08 2.84 22.92
C LEU A 135 27.33 2.81 23.79
N ALA A 136 27.23 3.27 25.04
CA ALA A 136 28.33 3.22 26.01
C ALA A 136 28.72 1.78 26.41
N THR A 137 27.83 0.80 26.25
CA THR A 137 28.16 -0.62 26.48
C THR A 137 28.92 -1.27 25.33
N ILE A 138 28.93 -0.65 24.15
CA ILE A 138 29.61 -1.18 22.97
C ILE A 138 31.09 -0.74 23.07
N PRO A 139 32.06 -1.66 23.06
CA PRO A 139 33.48 -1.28 23.13
C PRO A 139 33.91 -0.45 21.93
N SER A 140 34.91 0.43 22.09
CA SER A 140 35.39 1.32 21.01
C SER A 140 35.99 0.58 19.80
N THR A 141 36.44 -0.65 20.00
CA THR A 141 36.95 -1.54 18.94
C THR A 141 35.85 -2.14 18.05
N TYR A 142 34.57 -1.99 18.44
CA TYR A 142 33.42 -2.53 17.71
C TYR A 142 32.74 -1.46 16.89
N THR A 143 32.35 -1.83 15.68
CA THR A 143 31.66 -0.97 14.73
C THR A 143 30.16 -1.21 14.74
N LEU A 144 29.41 -0.15 14.47
CA LEU A 144 28.00 -0.22 14.11
C LEU A 144 27.91 -0.21 12.59
N SER A 145 27.14 -1.13 12.03
CA SER A 145 26.83 -1.11 10.61
C SER A 145 25.35 -1.29 10.35
N ALA A 146 24.87 -0.84 9.19
CA ALA A 146 23.50 -1.07 8.75
C ALA A 146 23.45 -1.59 7.31
N GLY A 147 22.50 -2.48 7.03
CA GLY A 147 22.30 -3.08 5.70
C GLY A 147 22.56 -4.58 5.66
N LYS A 148 22.12 -5.26 4.59
CA LYS A 148 22.22 -6.74 4.45
C LYS A 148 23.42 -7.20 3.62
N MET A 149 23.70 -6.55 2.50
CA MET A 149 24.81 -6.91 1.59
C MET A 149 25.93 -5.89 1.69
N GLU A 150 25.65 -4.64 1.35
CA GLU A 150 26.52 -3.51 1.65
C GLU A 150 26.23 -3.05 3.08
N LYS A 151 27.27 -3.10 3.92
CA LYS A 151 27.21 -2.70 5.32
C LYS A 151 27.83 -1.32 5.43
N GLU A 152 26.98 -0.29 5.54
CA GLU A 152 27.44 1.07 5.83
C GLU A 152 27.92 1.12 7.28
N ILE A 153 29.20 1.48 7.50
CA ILE A 153 29.75 1.67 8.84
C ILE A 153 29.32 3.05 9.35
N ILE A 154 28.76 3.08 10.55
CA ILE A 154 28.20 4.28 11.16
C ILE A 154 28.99 4.61 12.42
N GLU A 155 29.53 5.84 12.49
CA GLU A 155 30.16 6.38 13.70
C GLU A 155 29.17 6.41 14.87
N LYS A 156 29.62 6.04 16.07
CA LYS A 156 28.75 5.97 17.27
C LYS A 156 28.07 7.30 17.56
N GLU A 157 28.81 8.39 17.39
CA GLU A 157 28.37 9.77 17.60
C GLU A 157 27.24 10.17 16.62
N ARG A 158 27.23 9.58 15.42
CA ARG A 158 26.23 9.84 14.38
C ARG A 158 25.08 8.85 14.41
N PHE A 159 25.18 7.76 15.18
CA PHE A 159 24.23 6.65 15.11
C PHE A 159 22.81 7.07 15.51
N ILE A 160 22.64 7.93 16.51
CA ILE A 160 21.31 8.45 16.89
C ILE A 160 20.68 9.24 15.73
N SER A 161 21.48 10.09 15.07
CA SER A 161 21.05 10.87 13.91
C SER A 161 20.71 9.98 12.72
N PHE A 162 21.49 8.93 12.48
CA PHE A 162 21.22 7.91 11.47
C PHE A 162 19.84 7.26 11.69
N VAL A 163 19.59 6.74 12.90
CA VAL A 163 18.30 6.08 13.21
C VAL A 163 17.13 7.07 13.07
N LYS A 164 17.29 8.32 13.52
CA LYS A 164 16.27 9.38 13.30
C LYS A 164 16.02 9.65 11.82
N GLY A 165 17.07 9.68 10.99
CA GLY A 165 16.98 9.82 9.54
C GLY A 165 16.22 8.66 8.89
N CYS A 166 16.53 7.42 9.28
CA CYS A 166 15.82 6.23 8.82
C CYS A 166 14.33 6.23 9.22
N ILE A 167 13.99 6.73 10.41
CA ILE A 167 12.58 6.91 10.83
C ILE A 167 11.87 7.86 9.86
N LYS A 168 12.45 9.03 9.57
CA LYS A 168 11.89 10.05 8.66
C LYS A 168 11.72 9.53 7.22
N GLN A 169 12.72 8.80 6.71
CA GLN A 169 12.70 8.23 5.36
C GLN A 169 11.95 6.90 5.25
N ARG A 170 11.36 6.40 6.34
CA ARG A 170 10.67 5.09 6.40
C ARG A 170 11.57 3.90 6.00
N LYS A 171 12.87 3.99 6.23
CA LYS A 171 13.84 2.90 6.02
C LYS A 171 14.02 2.09 7.31
N ARG A 172 14.07 0.77 7.23
CA ARG A 172 14.23 -0.14 8.38
C ARG A 172 15.37 -1.16 8.15
N PRO A 173 16.62 -0.70 7.91
CA PRO A 173 17.73 -1.62 7.67
C PRO A 173 18.06 -2.42 8.93
N PRO A 174 18.45 -3.71 8.84
CA PRO A 174 19.03 -4.40 9.97
C PRO A 174 20.32 -3.71 10.39
N VAL A 175 20.59 -3.73 11.69
CA VAL A 175 21.78 -3.10 12.27
C VAL A 175 22.62 -4.18 12.90
N GLN A 176 23.93 -4.14 12.65
CA GLN A 176 24.91 -5.02 13.24
C GLN A 176 25.83 -4.28 14.20
N VAL A 177 26.25 -4.98 15.25
CA VAL A 177 27.29 -4.55 16.19
C VAL A 177 28.36 -5.62 16.23
N GLY A 178 29.59 -5.30 15.85
CA GLY A 178 30.61 -6.33 15.70
C GLY A 178 32.02 -5.86 15.39
N LEU A 179 32.88 -6.84 15.16
CA LEU A 179 34.23 -6.68 14.64
C LEU A 179 34.25 -6.99 13.15
N SER A 180 35.15 -6.33 12.42
CA SER A 180 35.50 -6.68 11.05
C SER A 180 37.02 -6.88 10.92
N GLN A 181 37.41 -7.80 10.03
CA GLN A 181 38.81 -8.02 9.66
C GLN A 181 38.90 -8.37 8.18
N SER A 182 40.01 -8.00 7.53
CA SER A 182 40.26 -8.36 6.12
C SER A 182 40.12 -9.86 5.86
N LEU A 183 39.43 -10.21 4.77
CA LEU A 183 39.31 -11.58 4.24
C LEU A 183 40.52 -11.91 3.34
N GLU A 184 41.73 -11.71 3.85
CA GLU A 184 42.98 -11.91 3.10
C GLU A 184 44.00 -12.67 3.93
N GLY A 185 44.76 -13.54 3.27
CA GLY A 185 45.84 -14.32 3.87
C GLY A 185 45.34 -15.62 4.52
N GLN A 186 45.96 -15.99 5.63
CA GLN A 186 45.64 -17.19 6.40
C GLN A 186 45.32 -16.80 7.85
N MET A 187 44.40 -17.54 8.45
CA MET A 187 43.99 -17.32 9.84
C MET A 187 43.88 -18.64 10.58
N ASP A 188 44.48 -18.71 11.77
CA ASP A 188 44.38 -19.91 12.60
C ASP A 188 42.96 -20.06 13.15
N ASP A 189 42.46 -21.30 13.15
CA ASP A 189 41.10 -21.63 13.58
C ASP A 189 40.90 -21.26 15.06
N ASN A 190 41.94 -21.40 15.89
CA ASN A 190 41.92 -20.99 17.29
C ASN A 190 41.75 -19.48 17.43
N VAL A 191 42.41 -18.69 16.58
CA VAL A 191 42.29 -17.22 16.61
C VAL A 191 40.86 -16.77 16.28
N VAL A 192 40.17 -17.45 15.36
CA VAL A 192 38.76 -17.15 15.07
C VAL A 192 37.86 -17.50 16.25
N VAL A 193 38.06 -18.67 16.86
CA VAL A 193 37.30 -19.09 18.05
C VAL A 193 37.55 -18.14 19.22
N ASP A 194 38.81 -17.75 19.46
CA ASP A 194 39.18 -16.80 20.52
C ASP A 194 38.49 -15.44 20.32
N LYS A 195 38.42 -14.95 19.07
CA LYS A 195 37.68 -13.72 18.75
C LYS A 195 36.18 -13.86 18.92
N LEU A 196 35.60 -15.04 18.66
CA LEU A 196 34.18 -15.31 18.94
C LEU A 196 33.92 -15.29 20.44
N VAL A 197 34.78 -15.93 21.24
CA VAL A 197 34.71 -15.92 22.72
C VAL A 197 34.89 -14.50 23.27
N GLU A 198 35.85 -13.75 22.73
CA GLU A 198 36.07 -12.35 23.09
C GLU A 198 34.83 -11.50 22.78
N ALA A 199 34.28 -11.58 21.56
CA ALA A 199 33.08 -10.85 21.18
C ALA A 199 31.85 -11.25 22.01
N TRP A 200 31.74 -12.53 22.35
CA TRP A 200 30.75 -12.99 23.31
C TRP A 200 30.93 -12.30 24.65
N GLY A 201 32.12 -12.31 25.25
CA GLY A 201 32.38 -11.64 26.53
C GLY A 201 32.13 -10.13 26.50
N GLN A 202 32.70 -9.43 25.52
CA GLN A 202 32.66 -7.97 25.40
C GLN A 202 31.25 -7.42 25.15
N LEU A 203 30.42 -8.13 24.38
CA LEU A 203 29.05 -7.70 24.10
C LEU A 203 28.03 -8.15 25.17
N VAL A 204 28.45 -8.69 26.32
CA VAL A 204 27.53 -9.18 27.37
C VAL A 204 26.58 -8.08 27.88
N ASN A 205 27.08 -6.86 28.08
CA ASN A 205 26.26 -5.76 28.56
C ASN A 205 25.30 -5.26 27.49
N PHE A 206 25.74 -5.21 26.23
CA PHE A 206 24.87 -4.91 25.10
C PHE A 206 23.74 -5.96 24.97
N ARG A 207 24.07 -7.25 25.04
CA ARG A 207 23.07 -8.34 24.99
C ARG A 207 22.06 -8.26 26.13
N LYS A 208 22.47 -7.89 27.36
CA LYS A 208 21.52 -7.64 28.46
C LYS A 208 20.46 -6.58 28.12
N TYR A 209 20.85 -5.50 27.42
CA TYR A 209 19.89 -4.49 26.95
C TYR A 209 18.95 -5.04 25.87
N VAL A 210 19.47 -5.89 24.97
CA VAL A 210 18.67 -6.59 23.95
C VAL A 210 17.64 -7.50 24.62
N ASP A 211 18.09 -8.38 25.52
CA ASP A 211 17.23 -9.33 26.25
C ASP A 211 16.14 -8.61 27.06
N THR A 212 16.50 -7.52 27.74
CA THR A 212 15.53 -6.70 28.49
C THR A 212 14.45 -6.12 27.57
N ASN A 213 14.82 -5.69 26.36
CA ASN A 213 13.86 -5.13 25.40
C ASN A 213 12.98 -6.22 24.77
N ILE A 214 13.56 -7.40 24.49
CA ILE A 214 12.82 -8.58 24.01
C ILE A 214 11.77 -8.99 25.05
N ASP A 215 12.15 -9.15 26.32
CA ASP A 215 11.23 -9.54 27.39
C ASP A 215 10.10 -8.52 27.59
N LEU A 216 10.44 -7.22 27.58
CA LEU A 216 9.45 -6.16 27.69
C LEU A 216 8.48 -6.14 26.51
N SER A 217 8.99 -6.28 25.27
CA SER A 217 8.15 -6.30 24.07
C SER A 217 7.27 -7.56 24.03
N ARG A 218 7.79 -8.70 24.49
CA ARG A 218 7.05 -9.95 24.62
C ARG A 218 5.88 -9.79 25.59
N LYS A 219 6.15 -9.37 26.84
CA LYS A 219 5.12 -9.14 27.87
C LYS A 219 4.05 -8.14 27.40
N ALA A 220 4.47 -7.05 26.75
CA ALA A 220 3.54 -6.07 26.20
C ALA A 220 2.65 -6.66 25.09
N TYR A 221 3.20 -7.48 24.20
CA TYR A 221 2.42 -8.13 23.16
C TYR A 221 1.51 -9.24 23.72
N GLU A 222 1.96 -9.99 24.72
CA GLU A 222 1.15 -10.99 25.44
C GLU A 222 -0.08 -10.33 26.08
N ALA A 223 0.07 -9.16 26.71
CA ALA A 223 -1.06 -8.40 27.23
C ALA A 223 -2.11 -8.06 26.14
N LEU A 224 -1.66 -7.75 24.92
CA LEU A 224 -2.56 -7.56 23.77
C LEU A 224 -3.23 -8.86 23.34
N MET A 225 -2.54 -10.00 23.40
CA MET A 225 -3.10 -11.29 23.03
C MET A 225 -4.13 -11.77 24.05
N VAL A 226 -3.91 -11.55 25.35
CA VAL A 226 -4.92 -11.80 26.39
C VAL A 226 -6.21 -11.04 26.10
N LEU A 227 -6.09 -9.78 25.65
CA LEU A 227 -7.23 -9.00 25.19
C LEU A 227 -7.85 -9.59 23.92
N ALA A 228 -7.04 -9.94 22.92
CA ALA A 228 -7.47 -10.49 21.64
C ALA A 228 -8.29 -11.79 21.81
N GLU A 229 -7.99 -12.61 22.81
CA GLU A 229 -8.73 -13.84 23.13
C GLU A 229 -10.19 -13.64 23.56
N ALA A 230 -10.62 -12.44 23.94
CA ALA A 230 -12.02 -12.19 24.26
C ALA A 230 -12.90 -12.38 23.01
N ARG A 231 -13.62 -13.51 22.91
CA ARG A 231 -14.36 -13.89 21.69
C ARG A 231 -15.80 -13.39 21.66
N TYR A 232 -16.31 -12.90 22.77
CA TYR A 232 -17.74 -12.65 22.90
C TYR A 232 -18.04 -11.41 23.72
N ILE A 233 -18.56 -10.40 23.02
CA ILE A 233 -19.20 -9.23 23.59
C ILE A 233 -20.61 -9.29 23.00
N LYS A 234 -21.63 -9.63 23.81
CA LYS A 234 -23.02 -9.75 23.31
C LYS A 234 -23.55 -8.42 22.80
N GLU A 235 -23.40 -7.41 23.65
CA GLU A 235 -24.06 -6.14 23.51
C GLU A 235 -23.29 -5.04 24.23
N THR A 236 -23.51 -3.81 23.79
CA THR A 236 -23.05 -2.61 24.45
C THR A 236 -24.17 -1.59 24.57
N HIS A 237 -24.27 -0.94 25.72
CA HIS A 237 -25.29 0.06 25.99
C HIS A 237 -24.66 1.45 25.83
N LEU A 238 -25.07 2.21 24.82
CA LEU A 238 -24.56 3.55 24.53
C LEU A 238 -25.72 4.48 24.18
N LEU A 239 -25.68 5.71 24.67
CA LEU A 239 -26.64 6.79 24.41
C LEU A 239 -28.11 6.38 24.66
N GLY A 240 -28.32 5.54 25.67
CA GLY A 240 -29.62 5.01 26.06
C GLY A 240 -30.07 3.74 25.32
N ARG A 241 -29.32 3.27 24.33
CA ARG A 241 -29.68 2.12 23.49
C ARG A 241 -28.73 0.94 23.63
N ASP A 242 -29.27 -0.26 23.43
CA ASP A 242 -28.51 -1.50 23.36
C ASP A 242 -28.13 -1.81 21.92
N TYR A 243 -26.81 -1.90 21.68
CA TYR A 243 -26.24 -2.29 20.40
C TYR A 243 -25.69 -3.70 20.49
N LYS A 244 -26.04 -4.56 19.53
CA LYS A 244 -25.44 -5.89 19.39
C LYS A 244 -24.02 -5.74 18.80
N VAL A 245 -23.07 -6.47 19.39
CA VAL A 245 -21.67 -6.47 18.93
C VAL A 245 -21.34 -7.82 18.34
N GLU A 246 -20.85 -7.86 17.10
CA GLU A 246 -20.37 -9.09 16.47
C GLU A 246 -18.86 -9.00 16.21
N LEU A 247 -18.10 -9.95 16.76
CA LEU A 247 -16.66 -10.06 16.57
C LEU A 247 -16.33 -11.14 15.56
N SER A 248 -15.45 -10.83 14.60
CA SER A 248 -14.91 -11.83 13.67
C SER A 248 -13.89 -12.76 14.36
N ALA A 249 -13.48 -13.79 13.62
CA ALA A 249 -12.29 -14.55 13.97
C ALA A 249 -11.04 -13.65 13.97
N LEU A 250 -10.03 -14.05 14.75
CA LEU A 250 -8.73 -13.40 14.76
C LEU A 250 -7.95 -13.82 13.51
N GLU A 251 -7.49 -12.84 12.74
CA GLU A 251 -6.78 -13.05 11.49
C GLU A 251 -5.31 -12.62 11.60
N ASP A 252 -4.45 -13.25 10.81
CA ASP A 252 -3.07 -12.78 10.63
C ASP A 252 -3.07 -11.41 9.94
N TYR A 253 -2.27 -10.49 10.49
CA TYR A 253 -2.14 -9.15 9.96
C TYR A 253 -0.66 -8.76 9.91
N LYS A 254 -0.34 -7.74 9.11
CA LYS A 254 1.03 -7.26 8.96
C LYS A 254 1.61 -6.90 10.35
N ASP A 255 2.67 -7.60 10.75
CA ASP A 255 3.36 -7.45 12.04
C ASP A 255 2.43 -7.60 13.28
N GLY A 256 1.39 -8.46 13.20
CA GLY A 256 0.50 -8.71 14.34
C GLY A 256 -0.76 -9.51 14.01
N LYS A 257 -1.86 -9.20 14.70
CA LYS A 257 -3.19 -9.81 14.52
C LYS A 257 -4.26 -8.75 14.32
N ARG A 258 -5.37 -9.09 13.66
CA ARG A 258 -6.52 -8.21 13.49
C ARG A 258 -7.82 -8.94 13.79
N GLN A 259 -8.79 -8.23 14.37
CA GLN A 259 -10.14 -8.73 14.60
C GLN A 259 -11.15 -7.67 14.17
N ALA A 260 -12.02 -7.97 13.22
CA ALA A 260 -13.10 -7.07 12.84
C ALA A 260 -14.23 -7.10 13.88
N PHE A 261 -14.95 -5.98 13.99
CA PHE A 261 -16.17 -5.90 14.78
C PHE A 261 -17.26 -5.15 14.01
N HIS A 262 -18.50 -5.54 14.24
CA HIS A 262 -19.70 -4.94 13.65
C HIS A 262 -20.66 -4.55 14.77
N ILE A 263 -21.25 -3.36 14.67
CA ILE A 263 -22.18 -2.81 15.65
C ILE A 263 -23.55 -2.72 15.01
N TYR A 264 -24.56 -3.29 15.65
CA TYR A 264 -25.93 -3.31 15.17
C TYR A 264 -26.89 -2.66 16.16
N ASP A 265 -27.86 -1.90 15.65
CA ASP A 265 -29.07 -1.49 16.36
C ASP A 265 -30.22 -2.39 15.86
N GLY A 266 -30.66 -3.33 16.70
CA GLY A 266 -31.50 -4.44 16.24
C GLY A 266 -30.82 -5.28 15.14
N GLU A 267 -31.42 -5.31 13.95
CA GLU A 267 -30.88 -6.00 12.75
C GLU A 267 -30.14 -5.04 11.80
N GLN A 268 -30.11 -3.74 12.10
CA GLN A 268 -29.46 -2.72 11.26
C GLN A 268 -27.98 -2.58 11.65
N LEU A 269 -27.08 -2.74 10.68
CA LEU A 269 -25.66 -2.42 10.87
C LEU A 269 -25.49 -0.91 11.01
N VAL A 270 -25.00 -0.46 12.16
CA VAL A 270 -24.70 0.96 12.46
C VAL A 270 -23.31 1.33 11.96
N THR A 271 -22.31 0.50 12.23
CA THR A 271 -20.92 0.74 11.81
C THR A 271 -20.08 -0.53 11.91
N LYS A 272 -18.92 -0.54 11.26
CA LYS A 272 -17.95 -1.63 11.30
C LYS A 272 -16.53 -1.11 11.49
N GLY A 273 -15.77 -1.77 12.35
CA GLY A 273 -14.40 -1.42 12.65
C GLY A 273 -13.51 -2.65 12.83
N SER A 274 -12.31 -2.43 13.34
CA SER A 274 -11.44 -3.54 13.75
C SER A 274 -10.55 -3.15 14.91
N LEU A 275 -10.12 -4.14 15.68
CA LEU A 275 -9.01 -4.04 16.61
C LEU A 275 -7.77 -4.67 15.96
N SER A 276 -6.72 -3.89 15.77
CA SER A 276 -5.42 -4.37 15.29
C SER A 276 -4.44 -4.42 16.45
N TYR A 277 -3.91 -5.61 16.74
CA TYR A 277 -2.94 -5.89 17.80
C TYR A 277 -1.57 -6.07 17.16
N LEU A 278 -0.78 -5.00 17.12
CA LEU A 278 0.49 -4.96 16.40
C LEU A 278 1.65 -5.20 17.36
N GLU A 279 2.68 -5.91 16.91
CA GLU A 279 3.97 -6.02 17.61
C GLU A 279 4.74 -4.69 17.59
N TYR A 280 4.55 -3.90 16.51
CA TYR A 280 4.99 -2.52 16.36
C TYR A 280 4.21 -1.88 15.21
N HIS A 281 4.16 -0.55 15.17
CA HIS A 281 3.57 0.19 14.06
C HIS A 281 4.67 0.89 13.24
N ASP A 282 4.85 0.42 12.00
CA ASP A 282 5.90 0.85 11.06
C ASP A 282 6.18 2.36 11.04
N LYS A 283 5.14 3.20 11.15
CA LYS A 283 5.27 4.65 11.06
C LYS A 283 5.41 5.36 12.40
N ASN A 284 4.70 4.90 13.43
CA ASN A 284 4.41 5.73 14.61
C ASN A 284 4.94 5.17 15.93
N SER A 285 5.13 3.85 16.05
CA SER A 285 5.48 3.23 17.32
C SER A 285 6.39 2.01 17.14
N PRO A 286 7.54 1.94 17.83
CA PRO A 286 8.36 0.72 17.88
C PRO A 286 7.90 -0.29 18.93
N PHE A 287 6.76 -0.05 19.60
CA PHE A 287 6.28 -0.88 20.70
C PHE A 287 4.99 -1.60 20.32
N PRO A 288 4.66 -2.73 20.98
CA PRO A 288 3.37 -3.38 20.80
C PRO A 288 2.23 -2.40 21.00
N THR A 289 1.35 -2.29 20.00
CA THR A 289 0.38 -1.21 19.86
C THR A 289 -0.97 -1.79 19.49
N ILE A 290 -2.02 -1.33 20.17
CA ILE A 290 -3.40 -1.57 19.74
C ILE A 290 -3.93 -0.35 18.98
N MET A 291 -4.59 -0.64 17.86
CA MET A 291 -5.27 0.35 17.03
C MET A 291 -6.74 -0.02 16.87
N VAL A 292 -7.61 0.99 16.90
CA VAL A 292 -9.06 0.80 16.68
C VAL A 292 -9.53 1.73 15.56
N PRO A 293 -9.38 1.31 14.29
CA PRO A 293 -9.98 1.99 13.16
C PRO A 293 -11.47 1.67 13.00
N LEU A 294 -12.25 2.71 12.67
CA LEU A 294 -13.70 2.72 12.42
C LEU A 294 -14.00 3.84 11.40
N GLU A 295 -14.88 3.60 10.43
CA GLU A 295 -15.25 4.58 9.38
C GLU A 295 -14.05 5.30 8.74
N GLY A 296 -13.03 4.55 8.32
CA GLY A 296 -11.83 5.10 7.67
C GLY A 296 -10.87 5.86 8.59
N HIS A 297 -11.20 6.04 9.87
CA HIS A 297 -10.39 6.80 10.83
C HIS A 297 -9.89 5.95 11.99
N ASN A 298 -8.68 6.22 12.48
CA ASN A 298 -8.15 5.55 13.66
C ASN A 298 -8.51 6.32 14.93
N HIS A 299 -9.41 5.77 15.74
CA HIS A 299 -9.90 6.45 16.95
C HIS A 299 -9.04 6.21 18.18
N ILE A 300 -8.37 5.05 18.25
CA ILE A 300 -7.48 4.70 19.37
C ILE A 300 -6.13 4.25 18.83
N PHE A 301 -5.06 4.74 19.43
CA PHE A 301 -3.68 4.33 19.17
C PHE A 301 -2.92 4.38 20.50
N THR A 302 -2.63 3.24 21.11
CA THR A 302 -1.87 3.18 22.37
C THR A 302 -0.99 1.95 22.43
N SER A 303 0.09 2.03 23.21
CA SER A 303 0.98 0.90 23.44
C SER A 303 0.64 0.19 24.76
N SER A 304 0.51 -1.13 24.70
CA SER A 304 0.38 -1.97 25.91
C SER A 304 1.65 -1.99 26.76
N LYS A 305 2.75 -1.40 26.29
CA LYS A 305 3.92 -1.18 27.13
C LYS A 305 3.60 -0.32 28.36
N GLU A 306 2.62 0.58 28.28
CA GLU A 306 2.23 1.48 29.37
C GLU A 306 1.77 0.72 30.63
N ILE A 307 1.30 -0.51 30.46
CA ILE A 307 0.83 -1.38 31.55
C ILE A 307 1.83 -2.46 31.96
N ILE A 308 3.03 -2.47 31.36
CA ILE A 308 4.08 -3.42 31.74
C ILE A 308 4.97 -2.80 32.82
N GLY A 309 4.95 -3.39 34.00
CA GLY A 309 5.66 -2.86 35.17
C GLY A 309 5.60 -3.78 36.39
N ALA A 310 5.74 -3.18 37.57
CA ALA A 310 5.58 -3.89 38.84
C ALA A 310 4.09 -3.93 39.25
N ASN A 311 3.64 -5.05 39.81
CA ASN A 311 2.29 -5.23 40.35
C ASN A 311 1.19 -4.97 39.29
N THR A 312 0.02 -4.54 39.76
CA THR A 312 -1.07 -4.07 38.91
C THR A 312 -0.78 -2.69 38.34
N GLN A 313 -0.98 -2.52 37.03
CA GLN A 313 -0.88 -1.22 36.33
C GLN A 313 -2.22 -0.87 35.68
N GLU A 314 -2.67 0.36 35.91
CA GLU A 314 -3.89 0.90 35.28
C GLU A 314 -3.57 1.39 33.86
N TRP A 315 -4.42 1.06 32.89
CA TRP A 315 -4.28 1.52 31.51
C TRP A 315 -5.06 2.81 31.28
N TRP A 316 -4.38 3.93 31.43
CA TRP A 316 -4.89 5.26 31.11
C TRP A 316 -4.39 5.71 29.73
N ILE A 317 -5.29 5.88 28.78
CA ILE A 317 -4.96 6.24 27.40
C ILE A 317 -5.21 7.73 27.18
N THR A 318 -4.22 8.46 26.67
CA THR A 318 -4.40 9.85 26.24
C THR A 318 -5.13 9.91 24.89
N LYS A 319 -6.21 10.68 24.82
CA LYS A 319 -6.88 11.01 23.56
C LYS A 319 -6.50 12.42 23.12
N VAL A 320 -6.29 12.59 21.82
CA VAL A 320 -6.16 13.88 21.14
C VAL A 320 -7.03 13.84 19.88
N PHE A 321 -7.64 14.97 19.54
CA PHE A 321 -8.35 15.19 18.28
C PHE A 321 -7.57 16.20 17.45
N SER A 322 -7.53 15.96 16.14
CA SER A 322 -6.91 16.83 15.13
C SER A 322 -7.86 16.97 13.94
N THR A 323 -9.08 17.41 14.22
CA THR A 323 -10.09 17.72 13.21
C THR A 323 -9.80 19.10 12.62
N GLN A 324 -9.97 19.23 11.29
CA GLN A 324 -9.83 20.51 10.58
C GLN A 324 -11.15 21.30 10.57
N SER A 325 -12.29 20.60 10.64
CA SER A 325 -13.64 21.18 10.57
C SER A 325 -14.27 21.50 11.92
N LEU A 326 -13.79 20.90 13.01
CA LEU A 326 -14.38 21.04 14.35
C LEU A 326 -13.37 21.61 15.35
N ASN A 327 -13.90 22.29 16.36
CA ASN A 327 -13.10 22.76 17.49
C ASN A 327 -12.61 21.56 18.31
N ASN A 328 -11.31 21.27 18.22
CA ASN A 328 -10.68 20.13 18.90
C ASN A 328 -10.88 20.14 20.42
N GLN A 329 -10.99 21.31 21.06
CA GLN A 329 -11.24 21.40 22.50
C GLN A 329 -12.67 21.02 22.85
N GLU A 330 -13.65 21.42 22.05
CA GLU A 330 -15.06 21.08 22.25
C GLU A 330 -15.31 19.60 21.98
N VAL A 331 -14.76 19.06 20.90
CA VAL A 331 -14.83 17.62 20.59
C VAL A 331 -14.19 16.80 21.71
N MET A 332 -13.04 17.24 22.24
CA MET A 332 -12.40 16.61 23.39
C MET A 332 -13.30 16.64 24.63
N SER A 333 -13.87 17.80 24.96
CA SER A 333 -14.75 17.95 26.12
C SER A 333 -16.00 17.06 26.00
N LYS A 334 -16.64 17.05 24.82
CA LYS A 334 -17.79 16.20 24.50
C LYS A 334 -17.43 14.72 24.62
N ALA A 335 -16.31 14.30 24.04
CA ALA A 335 -15.82 12.93 24.13
C ALA A 335 -15.58 12.48 25.59
N MET A 336 -14.91 13.30 26.41
CA MET A 336 -14.65 12.97 27.81
C MET A 336 -15.93 12.94 28.65
N GLN A 337 -16.88 13.83 28.36
CA GLN A 337 -18.20 13.81 28.99
C GLN A 337 -18.96 12.52 28.65
N LEU A 338 -19.02 12.16 27.37
CA LEU A 338 -19.66 10.92 26.91
C LEU A 338 -19.04 9.69 27.58
N LEU A 339 -17.72 9.62 27.68
CA LEU A 339 -17.08 8.51 28.41
C LEU A 339 -17.55 8.41 29.87
N LYS A 340 -17.64 9.54 30.60
CA LYS A 340 -18.15 9.55 31.99
C LYS A 340 -19.58 9.05 32.09
N GLU A 341 -20.44 9.51 31.19
CA GLU A 341 -21.86 9.10 31.14
C GLU A 341 -22.01 7.59 30.92
N HIS A 342 -21.04 6.97 30.24
CA HIS A 342 -20.98 5.53 29.96
C HIS A 342 -20.07 4.75 30.91
N GLN A 343 -19.85 5.27 32.13
CA GLN A 343 -19.11 4.62 33.21
C GLN A 343 -17.63 4.33 32.90
N ILE A 344 -17.06 4.98 31.87
CA ILE A 344 -15.63 4.94 31.59
C ILE A 344 -14.98 6.10 32.36
N GLN A 345 -14.05 5.77 33.27
CA GLN A 345 -13.39 6.79 34.09
C GLN A 345 -12.48 7.65 33.22
N VAL A 346 -12.47 8.96 33.46
CA VAL A 346 -11.61 9.91 32.75
C VAL A 346 -10.91 10.86 33.71
N LYS A 347 -9.70 11.28 33.33
CA LYS A 347 -8.89 12.27 34.02
C LYS A 347 -8.25 13.18 32.98
N ASP A 348 -8.58 14.47 33.00
CA ASP A 348 -8.14 15.44 32.01
C ASP A 348 -8.50 14.98 30.57
N ASN A 349 -7.49 14.72 29.73
CA ASN A 349 -7.64 14.16 28.38
C ASN A 349 -7.30 12.67 28.29
N THR A 350 -7.30 11.96 29.43
CA THR A 350 -7.03 10.53 29.52
C THR A 350 -8.27 9.76 29.98
N TYR A 351 -8.37 8.50 29.57
CA TYR A 351 -9.47 7.61 29.94
C TYR A 351 -8.96 6.22 30.30
N TYR A 352 -9.64 5.58 31.25
CA TYR A 352 -9.31 4.27 31.78
C TYR A 352 -9.98 3.16 30.97
N VAL A 353 -9.23 2.15 30.55
CA VAL A 353 -9.81 0.98 29.84
C VAL A 353 -9.75 -0.33 30.63
N GLY A 354 -8.86 -0.43 31.62
CA GLY A 354 -8.71 -1.61 32.47
C GLY A 354 -7.37 -1.61 33.22
N SER A 355 -7.19 -2.58 34.11
CA SER A 355 -5.98 -2.80 34.90
C SER A 355 -5.35 -4.14 34.56
N TYR A 356 -4.03 -4.16 34.43
CA TYR A 356 -3.28 -5.37 34.10
C TYR A 356 -2.42 -5.82 35.28
N HIS A 357 -2.60 -7.07 35.71
CA HIS A 357 -1.82 -7.67 36.78
C HIS A 357 -0.58 -8.37 36.20
N ASN A 358 0.59 -7.75 36.36
CA ASN A 358 1.82 -8.21 35.71
C ASN A 358 2.33 -9.57 36.24
N GLU A 359 1.96 -9.96 37.47
CA GLU A 359 2.37 -11.25 38.05
C GLU A 359 1.59 -12.44 37.47
N THR A 360 0.28 -12.29 37.27
CA THR A 360 -0.59 -13.32 36.67
C THR A 360 -0.75 -13.17 35.17
N GLN A 361 -0.21 -12.10 34.59
CA GLN A 361 -0.31 -11.75 33.17
C GLN A 361 -1.76 -11.68 32.66
N SER A 362 -2.67 -11.17 33.48
CA SER A 362 -4.10 -11.08 33.16
C SER A 362 -4.65 -9.69 33.47
N PHE A 363 -5.76 -9.33 32.83
CA PHE A 363 -6.53 -8.16 33.27
C PHE A 363 -7.20 -8.45 34.62
N VAL A 364 -7.34 -7.41 35.46
CA VAL A 364 -8.06 -7.46 36.73
C VAL A 364 -9.56 -7.53 36.46
N GLU A 365 -10.03 -6.76 35.49
CA GLU A 365 -11.35 -6.91 34.89
C GLU A 365 -11.40 -8.10 33.94
N GLU A 366 -12.61 -8.59 33.67
CA GLU A 366 -12.81 -9.54 32.58
C GLU A 366 -12.31 -8.92 31.25
N ARG A 367 -11.52 -9.68 30.50
CA ARG A 367 -10.94 -9.22 29.21
C ARG A 367 -12.01 -8.77 28.21
N GLU A 368 -13.21 -9.34 28.28
CA GLU A 368 -14.38 -8.93 27.51
C GLU A 368 -14.81 -7.50 27.86
N ILE A 369 -14.76 -7.11 29.13
CA ILE A 369 -15.04 -5.74 29.60
C ILE A 369 -13.97 -4.78 29.08
N VAL A 370 -12.69 -5.13 29.21
CA VAL A 370 -11.58 -4.29 28.71
C VAL A 370 -11.71 -4.09 27.20
N LYS A 371 -11.99 -5.15 26.43
CA LYS A 371 -12.20 -5.05 24.98
C LYS A 371 -13.42 -4.21 24.64
N LYS A 372 -14.52 -4.38 25.38
CA LYS A 372 -15.73 -3.56 25.25
C LYS A 372 -15.43 -2.09 25.51
N ASN A 373 -14.59 -1.75 26.50
CA ASN A 373 -14.17 -0.37 26.75
C ASN A 373 -13.42 0.24 25.56
N PHE A 374 -12.53 -0.51 24.90
CA PHE A 374 -11.89 -0.05 23.66
C PHE A 374 -12.91 0.23 22.54
N ILE A 375 -13.86 -0.68 22.32
CA ILE A 375 -14.89 -0.52 21.29
C ILE A 375 -15.80 0.68 21.62
N ASN A 376 -16.29 0.76 22.85
CA ASN A 376 -17.14 1.85 23.32
C ASN A 376 -16.45 3.21 23.24
N ALA A 377 -15.21 3.30 23.69
CA ALA A 377 -14.45 4.54 23.59
C ALA A 377 -14.26 4.95 22.12
N ALA A 378 -13.94 4.00 21.22
CA ALA A 378 -13.82 4.30 19.79
C ALA A 378 -15.14 4.80 19.19
N LEU A 379 -16.27 4.15 19.50
CA LEU A 379 -17.60 4.55 19.05
C LEU A 379 -17.99 5.95 19.57
N LEU A 380 -17.79 6.21 20.86
CA LEU A 380 -18.08 7.51 21.47
C LEU A 380 -17.15 8.60 20.95
N PHE A 381 -15.88 8.30 20.67
CA PHE A 381 -14.98 9.25 20.01
C PHE A 381 -15.44 9.57 18.60
N ALA A 382 -15.85 8.56 17.83
CA ALA A 382 -16.34 8.75 16.48
C ALA A 382 -17.63 9.58 16.48
N HIS A 383 -18.53 9.32 17.44
CA HIS A 383 -19.74 10.11 17.68
C HIS A 383 -19.43 11.56 18.09
N ALA A 384 -18.53 11.75 19.05
CA ALA A 384 -18.11 13.09 19.48
C ALA A 384 -17.49 13.91 18.34
N SER A 385 -16.73 13.26 17.45
CA SER A 385 -16.10 13.90 16.29
C SER A 385 -16.97 13.90 15.02
N GLN A 386 -18.27 13.59 15.13
CA GLN A 386 -19.23 13.54 14.01
C GLN A 386 -18.77 12.68 12.82
N LYS A 387 -18.02 11.60 13.12
CA LYS A 387 -17.61 10.60 12.12
C LYS A 387 -18.62 9.49 11.98
N ILE A 388 -19.37 9.24 13.05
CA ILE A 388 -20.58 8.40 13.05
C ILE A 388 -21.63 9.13 13.88
N GLU A 389 -22.90 8.89 13.62
CA GLU A 389 -23.97 9.26 14.55
C GLU A 389 -24.57 8.00 15.12
N LEU A 390 -24.51 7.87 16.45
CA LEU A 390 -25.06 6.72 17.16
C LEU A 390 -26.49 7.09 17.60
N PRO A 391 -27.52 6.31 17.22
CA PRO A 391 -28.90 6.58 17.61
C PRO A 391 -29.09 6.76 19.12
N THR A 392 -29.96 7.71 19.51
CA THR A 392 -30.23 8.03 20.92
C THR A 392 -31.68 7.74 21.33
N ASN A 393 -31.96 7.53 22.63
CA ASN A 393 -33.33 7.28 23.12
C ASN A 393 -34.29 8.47 22.97
N GLU A 394 -33.81 9.70 22.79
CA GLU A 394 -34.67 10.89 22.71
C GLU A 394 -35.35 11.03 21.34
N GLU A 395 -34.85 10.35 20.30
CA GLU A 395 -35.33 10.43 18.91
C GLU A 395 -36.63 9.64 18.63
N GLU A 396 -37.14 8.85 19.57
CA GLU A 396 -38.35 8.03 19.36
C GLU A 396 -39.69 8.78 19.52
N SER A 397 -39.67 10.06 19.92
CA SER A 397 -40.89 10.89 20.05
C SER A 397 -41.14 11.86 18.90
N SER A 398 -40.30 11.86 17.87
CA SER A 398 -40.47 12.64 16.64
C SER A 398 -40.29 11.73 15.42
N LYS A 399 -41.31 10.95 15.09
CA LYS A 399 -41.39 10.30 13.77
C LYS A 399 -41.50 11.37 12.68
N GLY A 400 -40.48 11.43 11.82
CA GLY A 400 -40.59 11.95 10.47
C GLY A 400 -39.44 12.87 10.10
N ASN A 401 -38.53 12.34 9.28
CA ASN A 401 -37.38 13.01 8.63
C ASN A 401 -36.23 13.40 9.56
N GLU A 402 -35.09 12.70 9.42
CA GLU A 402 -33.71 13.18 9.63
C GLU A 402 -32.78 12.05 9.12
N SER A 403 -32.32 12.14 7.87
CA SER A 403 -31.01 12.67 7.43
C SER A 403 -29.83 11.73 7.76
N GLU A 404 -29.51 10.87 6.79
CA GLU A 404 -28.13 10.41 6.55
C GLU A 404 -27.21 11.64 6.36
N PRO A 405 -25.91 11.53 6.66
CA PRO A 405 -25.08 12.63 7.12
C PRO A 405 -25.13 13.80 6.15
N VAL A 406 -25.66 14.93 6.59
CA VAL A 406 -25.33 16.19 5.95
C VAL A 406 -23.87 16.46 6.28
N PHE A 407 -22.97 16.35 5.31
CA PHE A 407 -21.63 16.94 5.48
C PHE A 407 -21.82 18.46 5.53
N GLU A 408 -22.06 19.02 6.71
CA GLU A 408 -22.01 20.47 6.91
C GLU A 408 -20.55 20.91 6.89
N GLY A 409 -20.18 21.60 5.80
CA GLY A 409 -18.87 22.26 5.66
C GLY A 409 -18.33 22.32 4.23
N MET A 410 -18.84 21.55 3.28
CA MET A 410 -18.44 21.63 1.87
C MET A 410 -19.56 22.22 1.02
N GLU A 411 -19.47 23.52 0.76
CA GLU A 411 -20.34 24.19 -0.20
C GLU A 411 -19.79 23.96 -1.62
N PRO A 412 -20.60 23.44 -2.55
CA PRO A 412 -20.18 23.31 -3.94
C PRO A 412 -20.03 24.68 -4.58
N ASN A 413 -18.99 24.85 -5.38
CA ASN A 413 -18.78 26.03 -6.19
C ASN A 413 -18.59 25.66 -7.66
N PHE A 414 -19.60 26.00 -8.48
CA PHE A 414 -19.55 25.84 -9.93
C PHE A 414 -18.93 27.05 -10.66
N HIS A 415 -18.24 27.96 -9.97
CA HIS A 415 -17.52 29.04 -10.63
C HIS A 415 -16.35 28.49 -11.43
N PHE A 416 -16.47 28.51 -12.76
CA PHE A 416 -15.45 28.00 -13.68
C PHE A 416 -14.04 28.56 -13.40
N GLN A 417 -13.92 29.84 -13.03
CA GLN A 417 -12.62 30.45 -12.74
C GLN A 417 -11.91 29.78 -11.56
N GLU A 418 -12.65 29.45 -10.50
CA GLU A 418 -12.09 28.82 -9.30
C GLU A 418 -11.75 27.34 -9.55
N ILE A 419 -12.64 26.64 -10.27
CA ILE A 419 -12.41 25.25 -10.71
C ILE A 419 -11.16 25.18 -11.59
N TYR A 420 -11.06 26.08 -12.59
CA TYR A 420 -9.91 26.12 -13.50
C TYR A 420 -8.61 26.38 -12.75
N GLN A 421 -8.59 27.34 -11.82
CA GLN A 421 -7.41 27.66 -11.03
C GLN A 421 -6.93 26.46 -10.21
N GLN A 422 -7.83 25.74 -9.53
CA GLN A 422 -7.46 24.57 -8.74
C GLN A 422 -6.91 23.42 -9.60
N ILE A 423 -7.46 23.22 -10.80
CA ILE A 423 -6.96 22.20 -11.72
C ILE A 423 -5.59 22.62 -12.29
N GLU A 424 -5.39 23.89 -12.60
CA GLU A 424 -4.12 24.44 -13.10
C GLU A 424 -2.99 24.35 -12.05
N ASP A 425 -3.32 24.57 -10.77
CA ASP A 425 -2.41 24.44 -9.63
C ASP A 425 -2.06 22.98 -9.29
N SER A 426 -2.76 22.01 -9.89
CA SER A 426 -2.49 20.59 -9.71
C SER A 426 -1.27 20.11 -10.51
N GLN A 427 -0.81 18.89 -10.20
CA GLN A 427 0.30 18.25 -10.92
C GLN A 427 -0.06 17.80 -12.36
N PHE A 428 -1.33 17.89 -12.76
CA PHE A 428 -1.81 17.43 -14.07
C PHE A 428 -1.82 18.55 -15.11
N THR A 429 -1.72 18.16 -16.38
CA THR A 429 -1.73 19.09 -17.51
C THR A 429 -3.00 18.86 -18.35
N PHE A 430 -3.97 19.76 -18.22
CA PHE A 430 -5.16 19.80 -19.06
C PHE A 430 -5.32 21.19 -19.66
N SER A 431 -5.71 21.26 -20.93
CA SER A 431 -5.95 22.55 -21.57
C SER A 431 -7.18 23.23 -20.99
N LYS A 432 -7.19 24.57 -21.01
CA LYS A 432 -8.33 25.37 -20.55
C LYS A 432 -9.60 25.04 -21.35
N GLU A 433 -9.45 24.73 -22.63
CA GLU A 433 -10.53 24.33 -23.53
C GLU A 433 -11.19 23.04 -23.02
N ILE A 434 -10.41 22.01 -22.68
CA ILE A 434 -10.95 20.74 -22.17
C ILE A 434 -11.69 20.95 -20.84
N ILE A 435 -11.11 21.70 -19.91
CA ILE A 435 -11.75 21.94 -18.60
C ILE A 435 -13.03 22.77 -18.79
N ARG A 436 -13.02 23.77 -19.68
CA ARG A 436 -14.18 24.59 -19.99
C ARG A 436 -15.29 23.77 -20.62
N ASP A 437 -14.96 22.94 -21.60
CA ASP A 437 -15.96 22.13 -22.29
C ASP A 437 -16.56 21.08 -21.35
N LEU A 438 -15.75 20.47 -20.47
CA LEU A 438 -16.27 19.59 -19.42
C LEU A 438 -17.19 20.34 -18.47
N HIS A 439 -16.79 21.55 -18.04
CA HIS A 439 -17.63 22.38 -17.19
C HIS A 439 -18.99 22.65 -17.84
N LEU A 440 -18.99 23.14 -19.07
CA LEU A 440 -20.22 23.48 -19.80
C LEU A 440 -21.08 22.25 -20.07
N ASN A 441 -20.49 21.12 -20.46
CA ASN A 441 -21.23 19.87 -20.70
C ASN A 441 -21.88 19.33 -19.42
N LEU A 442 -21.30 19.62 -18.25
CA LEU A 442 -21.90 19.27 -16.97
C LEU A 442 -22.91 20.32 -16.50
N THR A 443 -22.77 21.60 -16.80
CA THR A 443 -23.61 22.66 -16.20
C THR A 443 -24.66 23.28 -17.13
N ALA A 444 -24.63 22.99 -18.43
CA ALA A 444 -25.52 23.64 -19.41
C ALA A 444 -26.98 23.18 -19.38
N LEU A 445 -27.28 22.02 -18.80
CA LEU A 445 -28.64 21.47 -18.69
C LEU A 445 -29.00 21.36 -17.20
N ASP A 446 -30.25 21.64 -16.83
CA ASP A 446 -30.67 21.67 -15.42
C ASP A 446 -30.95 20.28 -14.80
N ASP A 447 -31.25 19.28 -15.63
CA ASP A 447 -31.74 17.97 -15.19
C ASP A 447 -31.07 16.78 -15.89
N LYS A 448 -30.07 17.03 -16.72
CA LYS A 448 -29.38 16.02 -17.53
C LYS A 448 -27.89 16.30 -17.60
N HIS A 449 -27.15 15.76 -16.64
CA HIS A 449 -25.71 15.89 -16.52
C HIS A 449 -25.02 14.57 -16.87
N PHE A 450 -24.89 14.27 -18.17
CA PHE A 450 -24.27 13.02 -18.63
C PHE A 450 -23.19 13.30 -19.67
N VAL A 451 -21.93 13.03 -19.32
CA VAL A 451 -20.77 13.27 -20.16
C VAL A 451 -19.93 12.00 -20.31
N LEU A 452 -19.59 11.67 -21.56
CA LEU A 452 -18.70 10.57 -21.92
C LEU A 452 -17.34 11.13 -22.34
N LEU A 453 -16.28 10.63 -21.71
CA LEU A 453 -14.89 10.92 -22.01
C LEU A 453 -14.33 9.75 -22.80
N SER A 454 -14.07 9.97 -24.07
CA SER A 454 -13.53 8.98 -25.00
C SER A 454 -12.09 9.33 -25.35
N GLY A 455 -11.20 8.35 -25.42
CA GLY A 455 -9.83 8.55 -25.86
C GLY A 455 -8.97 7.33 -25.60
N ILE A 456 -7.71 7.38 -26.01
CA ILE A 456 -6.76 6.29 -25.78
C ILE A 456 -6.49 6.08 -24.28
N SER A 457 -6.01 4.89 -23.91
CA SER A 457 -5.66 4.61 -22.52
C SER A 457 -4.50 5.48 -22.01
N GLY A 458 -4.66 6.03 -20.81
CA GLY A 458 -3.62 6.79 -20.12
C GLY A 458 -3.53 8.29 -20.45
N THR A 459 -4.57 8.89 -21.05
CA THR A 459 -4.69 10.35 -21.28
C THR A 459 -5.22 11.15 -20.09
N GLY A 460 -5.60 10.49 -18.99
CA GLY A 460 -6.03 11.18 -17.77
C GLY A 460 -7.55 11.34 -17.61
N LYS A 461 -8.39 10.59 -18.35
CA LYS A 461 -9.87 10.69 -18.31
C LYS A 461 -10.43 10.60 -16.88
N THR A 462 -10.10 9.52 -16.17
CA THR A 462 -10.51 9.28 -14.77
C THR A 462 -9.97 10.37 -13.83
N GLN A 463 -8.75 10.85 -14.08
CA GLN A 463 -8.12 11.92 -13.31
C GLN A 463 -8.81 13.27 -13.50
N LEU A 464 -9.21 13.60 -14.73
CA LEU A 464 -9.94 14.83 -15.05
C LEU A 464 -11.29 14.86 -14.32
N CYS A 465 -12.04 13.74 -14.31
CA CYS A 465 -13.29 13.64 -13.54
C CYS A 465 -13.09 13.91 -12.06
N ARG A 466 -12.08 13.27 -11.46
CA ARG A 466 -11.76 13.44 -10.04
C ARG A 466 -11.34 14.88 -9.73
N LEU A 467 -10.44 15.44 -10.53
CA LEU A 467 -9.97 16.82 -10.38
C LEU A 467 -11.13 17.81 -10.45
N TYR A 468 -12.03 17.64 -11.43
CA TYR A 468 -13.19 18.50 -11.57
C TYR A 468 -14.13 18.38 -10.36
N ALA A 469 -14.51 17.15 -9.99
CA ALA A 469 -15.42 16.93 -8.85
C ALA A 469 -14.82 17.44 -7.53
N ASN A 470 -13.52 17.24 -7.32
CA ASN A 470 -12.81 17.77 -6.15
C ASN A 470 -12.75 19.31 -6.19
N ALA A 471 -12.45 19.90 -7.34
CA ALA A 471 -12.37 21.34 -7.49
C ALA A 471 -13.71 22.05 -7.25
N VAL A 472 -14.83 21.42 -7.62
CA VAL A 472 -16.18 21.89 -7.26
C VAL A 472 -16.36 22.01 -5.75
N TYR A 473 -15.71 21.17 -4.95
CA TYR A 473 -15.78 21.23 -3.49
C TYR A 473 -14.55 21.88 -2.83
N GLY A 474 -13.66 22.51 -3.62
CA GLY A 474 -12.46 23.14 -3.11
C GLY A 474 -11.41 22.18 -2.55
N LEU A 475 -11.39 20.94 -3.04
CA LEU A 475 -10.54 19.86 -2.57
C LEU A 475 -9.33 19.64 -3.49
N ASP A 476 -8.17 19.34 -2.90
CA ASP A 476 -7.00 18.87 -3.65
C ASP A 476 -7.26 17.49 -4.29
N TYR A 477 -6.46 17.12 -5.30
CA TYR A 477 -6.58 15.84 -6.01
C TYR A 477 -6.57 14.59 -5.10
N GLU A 478 -5.70 14.57 -4.08
CA GLU A 478 -5.52 13.44 -3.15
C GLU A 478 -6.58 13.41 -2.03
N SER A 479 -7.40 14.46 -1.92
CA SER A 479 -8.44 14.54 -0.89
C SER A 479 -9.58 13.57 -1.20
N GLU A 480 -10.10 12.93 -0.16
CA GLU A 480 -11.33 12.13 -0.26
C GLU A 480 -12.54 13.04 -0.40
N ASN A 481 -13.27 12.89 -1.51
CA ASN A 481 -14.48 13.63 -1.81
C ASN A 481 -15.70 12.71 -1.63
N PRO A 482 -16.55 12.94 -0.63
CA PRO A 482 -17.69 12.07 -0.35
C PRO A 482 -18.79 12.14 -1.43
N TYR A 483 -18.76 13.17 -2.28
CA TYR A 483 -19.69 13.37 -3.38
C TYR A 483 -19.18 12.87 -4.73
N PHE A 484 -18.01 12.23 -4.77
CA PHE A 484 -17.45 11.67 -5.99
C PHE A 484 -17.19 10.17 -5.82
N THR A 485 -17.91 9.36 -6.59
CA THR A 485 -17.83 7.89 -6.52
C THR A 485 -17.36 7.33 -7.86
N ILE A 486 -16.34 6.46 -7.84
CA ILE A 486 -15.86 5.76 -9.04
C ILE A 486 -16.37 4.32 -8.98
N ILE A 487 -17.17 3.94 -9.99
CA ILE A 487 -17.74 2.61 -10.12
C ILE A 487 -17.14 1.94 -11.36
N PRO A 488 -16.26 0.93 -11.20
CA PRO A 488 -15.71 0.18 -12.32
C PRO A 488 -16.78 -0.74 -12.92
N VAL A 489 -17.04 -0.58 -14.23
CA VAL A 489 -18.01 -1.41 -14.94
C VAL A 489 -17.45 -2.81 -15.12
N ARG A 490 -18.31 -3.82 -14.95
CA ARG A 490 -17.92 -5.22 -15.11
C ARG A 490 -18.53 -5.84 -16.36
N PRO A 491 -17.82 -6.78 -17.02
CA PRO A 491 -18.30 -7.39 -18.27
C PRO A 491 -19.56 -8.24 -18.10
N ASP A 492 -19.90 -8.68 -16.88
CA ASP A 492 -21.09 -9.46 -16.55
C ASP A 492 -22.35 -8.61 -16.34
N TRP A 493 -22.27 -7.28 -16.52
CA TRP A 493 -23.42 -6.40 -16.38
C TRP A 493 -24.36 -6.50 -17.60
N THR A 494 -25.45 -7.25 -17.42
CA THR A 494 -26.40 -7.56 -18.50
C THR A 494 -27.73 -6.80 -18.42
N ASP A 495 -28.03 -6.16 -17.29
CA ASP A 495 -29.28 -5.43 -17.06
C ASP A 495 -29.16 -4.37 -15.96
N ALA A 496 -30.25 -3.63 -15.72
CA ALA A 496 -30.31 -2.51 -14.78
C ALA A 496 -30.07 -2.90 -13.30
N SER A 497 -30.15 -4.19 -12.93
CA SER A 497 -29.88 -4.63 -11.55
C SER A 497 -28.44 -4.40 -11.13
N ALA A 498 -27.50 -4.28 -12.08
CA ALA A 498 -26.12 -3.92 -11.80
C ALA A 498 -25.98 -2.50 -11.22
N LEU A 499 -26.89 -1.58 -11.59
CA LEU A 499 -26.92 -0.22 -11.08
C LEU A 499 -27.98 0.02 -10.01
N PHE A 500 -29.13 -0.61 -10.09
CA PHE A 500 -30.24 -0.36 -9.17
C PHE A 500 -30.46 -1.49 -8.15
N GLY A 501 -29.65 -2.55 -8.19
CA GLY A 501 -29.78 -3.68 -7.30
C GLY A 501 -30.98 -4.57 -7.61
N TYR A 502 -31.24 -5.53 -6.73
CA TYR A 502 -32.39 -6.43 -6.84
C TYR A 502 -32.79 -6.98 -5.48
N TYR A 503 -34.01 -7.48 -5.37
CA TYR A 503 -34.44 -8.21 -4.18
C TYR A 503 -33.92 -9.65 -4.22
N SER A 504 -33.10 -10.03 -3.23
CA SER A 504 -32.62 -11.40 -3.07
C SER A 504 -33.61 -12.19 -2.22
N SER A 505 -34.31 -13.14 -2.83
CA SER A 505 -35.22 -14.05 -2.12
C SER A 505 -34.50 -15.01 -1.17
N PHE A 506 -33.22 -15.29 -1.42
CA PHE A 506 -32.36 -16.11 -0.56
C PHE A 506 -31.97 -15.35 0.70
N GLU A 507 -31.51 -14.10 0.56
CA GLU A 507 -31.11 -13.25 1.69
C GLU A 507 -32.28 -12.50 2.33
N LYS A 508 -33.48 -12.59 1.73
CA LYS A 508 -34.71 -11.88 2.10
C LYS A 508 -34.51 -10.37 2.28
N ARG A 509 -33.64 -9.76 1.47
CA ARG A 509 -33.34 -8.33 1.51
C ARG A 509 -33.05 -7.78 0.12
N TYR A 510 -33.17 -6.47 -0.02
CA TYR A 510 -32.76 -5.77 -1.23
C TYR A 510 -31.23 -5.60 -1.24
N VAL A 511 -30.57 -6.12 -2.28
CA VAL A 511 -29.13 -5.97 -2.49
C VAL A 511 -28.90 -4.63 -3.17
N LYS A 512 -28.49 -3.62 -2.39
CA LYS A 512 -28.15 -2.29 -2.91
C LYS A 512 -26.76 -2.29 -3.56
N THR A 513 -26.65 -1.53 -4.62
CA THR A 513 -25.41 -1.26 -5.35
C THR A 513 -24.84 0.10 -4.93
N GLU A 514 -23.57 0.33 -5.24
CA GLU A 514 -22.92 1.62 -4.99
C GLU A 514 -23.62 2.77 -5.73
N PHE A 515 -24.01 2.53 -6.98
CA PHE A 515 -24.79 3.49 -7.77
C PHE A 515 -26.11 3.85 -7.08
N LEU A 516 -26.92 2.86 -6.65
CA LEU A 516 -28.18 3.12 -5.96
C LEU A 516 -27.96 3.92 -4.67
N ASN A 517 -26.94 3.60 -3.89
CA ASN A 517 -26.63 4.34 -2.66
C ASN A 517 -26.35 5.82 -2.95
N VAL A 518 -25.58 6.14 -3.99
CA VAL A 518 -25.31 7.53 -4.37
C VAL A 518 -26.60 8.25 -4.78
N ILE A 519 -27.50 7.62 -5.54
CA ILE A 519 -28.78 8.23 -5.92
C ILE A 519 -29.67 8.47 -4.68
N LEU A 520 -29.69 7.53 -3.73
CA LEU A 520 -30.43 7.69 -2.48
C LEU A 520 -29.89 8.84 -1.63
N ASN A 521 -28.57 9.05 -1.61
CA ASN A 521 -27.95 10.19 -0.92
C ASN A 521 -28.25 11.51 -1.64
N ALA A 522 -28.13 11.54 -2.97
CA ALA A 522 -28.44 12.72 -3.77
C ALA A 522 -29.91 13.18 -3.63
N LEU A 523 -30.84 12.24 -3.40
CA LEU A 523 -32.24 12.56 -3.10
C LEU A 523 -32.42 13.27 -1.75
N LYS A 524 -31.53 13.02 -0.78
CA LYS A 524 -31.55 13.63 0.56
C LYS A 524 -30.88 15.01 0.53
N GLU A 525 -29.75 15.13 -0.15
CA GLU A 525 -28.96 16.37 -0.24
C GLU A 525 -29.11 17.05 -1.61
N ARG A 526 -30.32 17.51 -1.93
CA ARG A 526 -30.65 18.04 -3.28
C ARG A 526 -29.85 19.25 -3.74
N GLU A 527 -29.29 20.01 -2.81
CA GLU A 527 -28.48 21.21 -3.10
C GLU A 527 -27.02 20.86 -3.44
N LYS A 528 -26.59 19.60 -3.26
CA LYS A 528 -25.19 19.19 -3.42
C LYS A 528 -25.00 18.30 -4.65
N PRO A 529 -24.11 18.66 -5.60
CA PRO A 529 -23.84 17.84 -6.78
C PRO A 529 -23.14 16.53 -6.42
N HIS A 530 -23.75 15.40 -6.79
CA HIS A 530 -23.19 14.06 -6.62
C HIS A 530 -22.65 13.56 -7.95
N PHE A 531 -21.34 13.35 -8.02
CA PHE A 531 -20.64 12.88 -9.20
C PHE A 531 -20.43 11.37 -9.16
N ILE A 532 -20.85 10.68 -10.21
CA ILE A 532 -20.64 9.24 -10.40
C ILE A 532 -19.81 9.04 -11.66
N LEU A 533 -18.63 8.47 -11.52
CA LEU A 533 -17.80 8.03 -12.64
C LEU A 533 -18.00 6.54 -12.88
N LEU A 534 -18.60 6.19 -14.03
CA LEU A 534 -18.60 4.83 -14.54
C LEU A 534 -17.30 4.62 -15.33
N ASP A 535 -16.36 3.88 -14.76
CA ASP A 535 -15.04 3.66 -15.37
C ASP A 535 -15.10 2.47 -16.33
N GLU A 536 -14.53 2.64 -17.53
CA GLU A 536 -14.52 1.68 -18.64
C GLU A 536 -15.94 1.22 -19.01
N MET A 537 -16.84 2.18 -19.25
CA MET A 537 -18.27 1.92 -19.53
C MET A 537 -18.52 0.92 -20.64
N ASN A 538 -17.65 0.89 -21.64
CA ASN A 538 -17.76 0.04 -22.82
C ASN A 538 -17.36 -1.44 -22.58
N LEU A 539 -16.95 -1.82 -21.35
CA LEU A 539 -16.72 -3.22 -20.99
C LEU A 539 -18.01 -4.06 -21.05
N ALA A 540 -19.16 -3.45 -20.82
CA ALA A 540 -20.47 -4.06 -20.99
C ALA A 540 -21.32 -3.23 -21.97
N ARG A 541 -22.44 -3.80 -22.44
CA ARG A 541 -23.38 -3.06 -23.29
C ARG A 541 -24.08 -1.98 -22.48
N VAL A 542 -23.64 -0.73 -22.63
CA VAL A 542 -24.13 0.42 -21.85
C VAL A 542 -25.65 0.54 -21.92
N GLU A 543 -26.26 0.30 -23.07
CA GLU A 543 -27.72 0.38 -23.22
C GLU A 543 -28.50 -0.65 -22.40
N TYR A 544 -27.87 -1.70 -21.89
CA TYR A 544 -28.55 -2.73 -21.09
C TYR A 544 -28.56 -2.40 -19.61
N TYR A 545 -27.40 -2.09 -19.04
CA TYR A 545 -27.32 -1.82 -17.60
C TYR A 545 -27.74 -0.39 -17.24
N LEU A 546 -27.65 0.56 -18.19
CA LEU A 546 -28.05 1.96 -17.99
C LEU A 546 -29.47 2.25 -18.53
N SER A 547 -30.21 1.23 -19.00
CA SER A 547 -31.51 1.40 -19.67
C SER A 547 -32.51 2.22 -18.85
N ASP A 548 -32.64 1.86 -17.57
CA ASP A 548 -33.66 2.42 -16.68
C ASP A 548 -33.31 3.84 -16.29
N TYR A 549 -32.02 4.13 -16.10
CA TYR A 549 -31.52 5.48 -15.89
C TYR A 549 -31.82 6.38 -17.10
N LEU A 550 -31.44 5.95 -18.31
CA LEU A 550 -31.66 6.72 -19.54
C LEU A 550 -33.14 6.98 -19.78
N SER A 551 -33.99 5.96 -19.57
CA SER A 551 -35.43 6.09 -19.69
C SER A 551 -36.01 7.05 -18.64
N ALA A 552 -35.53 6.99 -17.39
CA ALA A 552 -36.02 7.83 -16.30
C ALA A 552 -35.68 9.31 -16.50
N VAL A 553 -34.46 9.63 -16.91
CA VAL A 553 -34.02 11.01 -17.18
C VAL A 553 -34.80 11.62 -18.34
N GLU A 554 -35.04 10.86 -19.42
CA GLU A 554 -35.77 11.37 -20.59
C GLU A 554 -37.28 11.54 -20.35
N SER A 555 -37.90 10.54 -19.69
CA SER A 555 -39.36 10.55 -19.47
C SER A 555 -39.79 11.24 -18.17
N ARG A 556 -38.82 11.59 -17.30
CA ARG A 556 -39.02 12.09 -15.93
C ARG A 556 -39.94 11.19 -15.09
N LYS A 557 -39.87 9.87 -15.32
CA LYS A 557 -40.66 8.86 -14.59
C LYS A 557 -39.80 8.17 -13.55
N GLU A 558 -40.47 7.72 -12.50
CA GLU A 558 -39.84 6.91 -11.45
C GLU A 558 -39.49 5.50 -11.96
N ILE A 559 -38.33 5.01 -11.57
CA ILE A 559 -37.84 3.66 -11.80
C ILE A 559 -38.45 2.73 -10.73
N PRO A 560 -39.19 1.67 -11.11
CA PRO A 560 -39.68 0.69 -10.14
C PRO A 560 -38.53 -0.19 -9.63
N LEU A 561 -38.35 -0.29 -8.30
CA LEU A 561 -37.29 -1.11 -7.69
C LEU A 561 -37.83 -2.43 -7.12
N HIS A 562 -38.86 -2.38 -6.28
CA HIS A 562 -39.51 -3.57 -5.72
C HIS A 562 -40.98 -3.30 -5.35
N GLN A 563 -41.72 -4.38 -5.10
CA GLN A 563 -43.12 -4.31 -4.64
C GLN A 563 -43.31 -4.80 -3.21
N ASP A 564 -42.27 -5.42 -2.62
CA ASP A 564 -42.31 -6.00 -1.28
C ASP A 564 -42.54 -4.93 -0.19
N GLU A 565 -43.44 -5.20 0.75
CA GLU A 565 -43.73 -4.33 1.89
C GLU A 565 -42.75 -4.51 3.05
N ALA A 566 -42.03 -5.64 3.08
CA ALA A 566 -41.03 -5.93 4.11
C ALA A 566 -39.72 -5.16 3.90
N VAL A 567 -39.48 -4.61 2.69
CA VAL A 567 -38.32 -3.79 2.37
C VAL A 567 -38.67 -2.33 2.63
N THR A 568 -38.10 -1.76 3.69
CA THR A 568 -38.37 -0.37 4.12
C THR A 568 -37.21 0.58 3.86
N ASP A 569 -36.01 0.05 3.60
CA ASP A 569 -34.74 0.78 3.48
C ASP A 569 -34.40 1.18 2.02
N VAL A 570 -35.22 0.76 1.06
CA VAL A 570 -35.18 1.15 -0.35
C VAL A 570 -36.59 1.57 -0.74
N PRO A 571 -36.78 2.67 -1.48
CA PRO A 571 -38.11 3.06 -1.92
C PRO A 571 -38.59 2.10 -3.03
N LYS A 572 -39.91 1.81 -3.05
CA LYS A 572 -40.52 0.98 -4.11
C LYS A 572 -40.30 1.54 -5.51
N LYS A 573 -40.19 2.88 -5.62
CA LYS A 573 -39.94 3.62 -6.84
C LYS A 573 -38.93 4.73 -6.58
N LEU A 574 -38.05 4.97 -7.56
CA LEU A 574 -36.94 5.90 -7.44
C LEU A 574 -36.99 6.95 -8.56
N MET A 575 -36.98 8.23 -8.20
CA MET A 575 -36.80 9.31 -9.16
C MET A 575 -35.31 9.70 -9.19
N ILE A 576 -34.75 9.89 -10.39
CA ILE A 576 -33.38 10.40 -10.53
C ILE A 576 -33.39 11.90 -10.16
N PRO A 577 -32.63 12.33 -9.13
CA PRO A 577 -32.61 13.72 -8.74
C PRO A 577 -31.69 14.53 -9.67
N PRO A 578 -31.98 15.83 -9.89
CA PRO A 578 -31.27 16.66 -10.86
C PRO A 578 -29.82 16.95 -10.47
N ASN A 579 -29.46 16.85 -9.20
CA ASN A 579 -28.09 17.06 -8.70
C ASN A 579 -27.15 15.86 -8.91
N VAL A 580 -27.50 14.90 -9.78
CA VAL A 580 -26.65 13.75 -10.12
C VAL A 580 -25.92 13.97 -11.44
N TYR A 581 -24.60 13.87 -11.38
CA TYR A 581 -23.68 14.08 -12.50
C TYR A 581 -23.04 12.75 -12.87
N ILE A 582 -23.40 12.21 -14.03
CA ILE A 582 -22.82 10.97 -14.54
C ILE A 582 -21.67 11.30 -15.50
N LEU A 583 -20.52 10.73 -15.20
CA LEU A 583 -19.32 10.75 -16.01
C LEU A 583 -19.03 9.33 -16.46
N GLY A 584 -18.58 9.15 -17.70
CA GLY A 584 -18.23 7.85 -18.25
C GLY A 584 -16.88 7.86 -18.93
N THR A 585 -16.00 6.91 -18.66
CA THR A 585 -14.77 6.76 -19.45
C THR A 585 -14.92 5.65 -20.49
N ILE A 586 -14.43 5.91 -21.70
CA ILE A 586 -14.41 4.97 -22.82
C ILE A 586 -12.98 4.90 -23.36
N ASN A 587 -12.47 3.68 -23.49
CA ASN A 587 -11.22 3.39 -24.19
C ASN A 587 -11.53 3.03 -25.64
N VAL A 588 -10.96 3.75 -26.60
CA VAL A 588 -11.19 3.54 -28.06
C VAL A 588 -10.33 2.40 -28.60
N ASP A 589 -9.25 2.06 -27.89
CA ASP A 589 -8.17 1.16 -28.28
C ASP A 589 -8.40 -0.32 -27.93
N GLU A 590 -9.52 -0.69 -27.29
CA GLU A 590 -9.77 -2.04 -26.74
C GLU A 590 -10.99 -2.74 -27.34
N THR A 591 -10.92 -4.08 -27.38
CA THR A 591 -11.99 -5.00 -27.80
C THR A 591 -13.20 -4.88 -26.88
N THR A 592 -14.02 -3.88 -27.13
CA THR A 592 -15.13 -3.46 -26.27
C THR A 592 -16.40 -3.28 -27.09
N HIS A 593 -17.54 -3.16 -26.40
CA HIS A 593 -18.80 -2.96 -27.10
C HIS A 593 -18.87 -1.53 -27.64
N SER A 594 -19.21 -1.40 -28.93
CA SER A 594 -19.55 -0.10 -29.51
C SER A 594 -20.74 0.50 -28.77
N ILE A 595 -20.62 1.76 -28.36
CA ILE A 595 -21.72 2.48 -27.74
C ILE A 595 -22.84 2.68 -28.76
N SER A 596 -24.06 2.33 -28.38
CA SER A 596 -25.22 2.50 -29.27
C SER A 596 -25.64 3.97 -29.39
N ASP A 597 -26.24 4.33 -30.53
CA ASP A 597 -26.77 5.68 -30.80
C ASP A 597 -27.72 6.14 -29.69
N LYS A 598 -28.48 5.22 -29.09
CA LYS A 598 -29.39 5.52 -27.97
C LYS A 598 -28.68 6.16 -26.78
N VAL A 599 -27.45 5.75 -26.49
CA VAL A 599 -26.65 6.31 -25.40
C VAL A 599 -26.01 7.62 -25.86
N LEU A 600 -25.45 7.64 -27.08
CA LEU A 600 -24.79 8.82 -27.65
C LEU A 600 -25.74 10.02 -27.79
N ASP A 601 -26.99 9.80 -28.22
CA ASP A 601 -28.03 10.84 -28.29
C ASP A 601 -28.33 11.49 -26.93
N ARG A 602 -28.00 10.79 -25.84
CA ARG A 602 -28.33 11.18 -24.47
C ARG A 602 -27.11 11.66 -23.67
N ALA A 603 -25.90 11.68 -24.24
CA ALA A 603 -24.70 12.15 -23.55
C ALA A 603 -23.96 13.23 -24.35
N PHE A 604 -23.27 14.13 -23.66
CA PHE A 604 -22.22 14.91 -24.30
C PHE A 604 -20.97 14.04 -24.43
N VAL A 605 -20.40 13.96 -25.63
CA VAL A 605 -19.20 13.17 -25.89
C VAL A 605 -18.01 14.11 -26.06
N MET A 606 -16.98 13.90 -25.24
CA MET A 606 -15.73 14.62 -25.28
C MET A 606 -14.59 13.68 -25.66
N MET A 607 -13.77 14.10 -26.61
CA MET A 607 -12.58 13.36 -27.02
C MET A 607 -11.35 13.90 -26.27
N LEU A 608 -10.61 13.02 -25.60
CA LEU A 608 -9.32 13.28 -24.97
C LEU A 608 -8.23 12.49 -25.71
N SER A 609 -7.93 12.95 -26.92
CA SER A 609 -6.85 12.43 -27.77
C SER A 609 -5.54 13.20 -27.64
N ASP A 610 -5.61 14.49 -27.30
CA ASP A 610 -4.46 15.38 -27.44
C ASP A 610 -3.55 15.27 -26.21
N VAL A 611 -2.29 14.92 -26.47
CA VAL A 611 -1.26 14.73 -25.45
C VAL A 611 -0.19 15.79 -25.65
N ASP A 612 -0.06 16.70 -24.68
CA ASP A 612 0.96 17.74 -24.67
C ASP A 612 2.21 17.23 -23.94
N PHE A 613 3.07 16.53 -24.70
CA PHE A 613 4.33 16.03 -24.15
C PHE A 613 5.34 17.13 -23.86
N ASP A 614 5.23 18.31 -24.47
CA ASP A 614 6.14 19.42 -24.22
C ASP A 614 5.88 20.00 -22.82
N ALA A 615 4.62 20.29 -22.49
CA ALA A 615 4.22 20.73 -21.15
C ALA A 615 4.46 19.64 -20.10
N TYR A 616 4.23 18.36 -20.45
CA TYR A 616 4.56 17.23 -19.58
C TYR A 616 6.06 17.17 -19.27
N TRP A 617 6.91 17.35 -20.30
CA TRP A 617 8.35 17.34 -20.15
C TRP A 617 8.81 18.48 -19.26
N GLU A 618 8.27 19.69 -19.44
CA GLU A 618 8.68 20.86 -18.66
C GLU A 618 8.46 20.71 -17.15
N ARG A 619 7.48 19.91 -16.73
CA ARG A 619 7.21 19.64 -15.31
C ARG A 619 8.11 18.56 -14.69
N MET A 620 8.92 17.85 -15.47
CA MET A 620 9.81 16.78 -14.98
C MET A 620 11.10 17.32 -14.31
N ASP A 621 11.69 16.50 -13.44
CA ASP A 621 12.95 16.82 -12.75
C ASP A 621 14.10 17.15 -13.71
N GLN A 622 14.89 18.17 -13.37
CA GLN A 622 15.96 18.66 -14.24
C GLN A 622 17.05 17.59 -14.52
N GLU A 623 17.34 16.75 -13.53
CA GLU A 623 18.32 15.66 -13.66
C GLU A 623 17.83 14.55 -14.61
N LEU A 624 16.54 14.23 -14.56
CA LEU A 624 15.91 13.31 -15.51
C LEU A 624 15.94 13.90 -16.91
N LYS A 625 15.59 15.19 -17.05
CA LYS A 625 15.63 15.90 -18.33
C LYS A 625 17.01 15.83 -18.97
N THR A 626 18.08 16.10 -18.23
CA THR A 626 19.44 16.08 -18.79
C THR A 626 19.90 14.68 -19.19
N THR A 627 19.40 13.65 -18.50
CA THR A 627 19.87 12.27 -18.69
C THR A 627 19.25 11.59 -19.90
N ILE A 628 17.95 11.80 -20.16
CA ILE A 628 17.20 11.03 -21.19
C ILE A 628 16.51 11.91 -22.24
N HIS A 629 17.00 13.14 -22.47
CA HIS A 629 16.42 14.08 -23.43
C HIS A 629 16.33 13.53 -24.86
N LYS A 630 17.37 12.79 -25.30
CA LYS A 630 17.46 12.27 -26.66
C LYS A 630 16.39 11.19 -26.89
N GLU A 631 16.28 10.26 -25.95
CA GLU A 631 15.35 9.16 -25.95
C GLU A 631 13.90 9.66 -25.87
N PHE A 632 13.64 10.67 -25.04
CA PHE A 632 12.33 11.30 -24.95
C PHE A 632 11.88 11.93 -26.29
N ASN A 633 12.78 12.70 -26.94
CA ASN A 633 12.49 13.26 -28.26
C ASN A 633 12.23 12.18 -29.33
N MET A 634 12.88 11.02 -29.21
CA MET A 634 12.64 9.88 -30.08
C MET A 634 11.25 9.27 -29.84
N LEU A 635 10.83 9.14 -28.58
CA LEU A 635 9.49 8.67 -28.22
C LEU A 635 8.39 9.62 -28.72
N ILE A 636 8.60 10.95 -28.68
CA ILE A 636 7.67 11.93 -29.27
C ILE A 636 7.50 11.70 -30.77
N LYS A 637 8.61 11.50 -31.51
CA LYS A 637 8.53 11.22 -32.94
C LYS A 637 7.77 9.94 -33.23
N LEU A 638 8.00 8.89 -32.45
CA LEU A 638 7.26 7.62 -32.57
C LEU A 638 5.77 7.82 -32.28
N HIS A 639 5.41 8.58 -31.24
CA HIS A 639 4.03 8.93 -30.97
C HIS A 639 3.38 9.57 -32.20
N GLY A 640 4.04 10.56 -32.82
CA GLY A 640 3.55 11.21 -34.03
C GLY A 640 3.32 10.28 -35.22
N LEU A 641 4.15 9.24 -35.40
CA LEU A 641 3.96 8.24 -36.45
C LEU A 641 2.71 7.36 -36.25
N LEU A 642 2.22 7.26 -35.02
CA LEU A 642 1.09 6.40 -34.66
C LEU A 642 -0.25 7.15 -34.63
N ILE A 643 -0.25 8.49 -34.69
CA ILE A 643 -1.45 9.33 -34.57
C ILE A 643 -2.46 9.03 -35.69
N ASP A 644 -1.99 8.99 -36.95
CA ASP A 644 -2.86 8.82 -38.13
C ASP A 644 -3.66 7.51 -38.12
N CYS A 645 -3.20 6.52 -37.36
CA CYS A 645 -3.86 5.23 -37.19
C CYS A 645 -4.54 5.06 -35.83
N GLU A 646 -4.60 6.11 -35.00
CA GLU A 646 -5.15 6.10 -33.63
C GLU A 646 -4.48 5.07 -32.69
N LEU A 647 -3.23 4.68 -32.98
CA LEU A 647 -2.44 3.71 -32.21
C LEU A 647 -1.37 4.38 -31.32
N HIS A 648 -1.48 5.71 -31.15
CA HIS A 648 -0.59 6.50 -30.31
C HIS A 648 -0.84 6.24 -28.81
N PHE A 649 0.05 6.72 -27.95
CA PHE A 649 0.03 6.43 -26.52
C PHE A 649 -0.03 7.69 -25.64
N GLY A 650 -0.71 7.60 -24.49
CA GLY A 650 -0.91 8.71 -23.57
C GLY A 650 0.19 8.88 -22.50
N TYR A 651 -0.02 9.85 -21.61
CA TYR A 651 0.89 10.21 -20.51
C TYR A 651 1.31 9.03 -19.64
N ARG A 652 0.40 8.10 -19.30
CA ARG A 652 0.75 6.92 -18.48
C ARG A 652 1.84 6.07 -19.13
N THR A 653 1.66 5.75 -20.42
CA THR A 653 2.63 4.92 -21.14
C THR A 653 3.94 5.69 -21.29
N MET A 654 3.90 6.97 -21.66
CA MET A 654 5.11 7.80 -21.72
C MET A 654 5.85 7.86 -20.38
N GLY A 655 5.15 8.05 -19.28
CA GLY A 655 5.73 8.10 -17.94
C GLY A 655 6.44 6.80 -17.55
N GLU A 656 5.81 5.65 -17.79
CA GLU A 656 6.44 4.34 -17.55
C GLU A 656 7.71 4.14 -18.39
N MET A 657 7.68 4.56 -19.66
CA MET A 657 8.83 4.48 -20.57
C MET A 657 9.98 5.39 -20.10
N VAL A 658 9.68 6.65 -19.81
CA VAL A 658 10.64 7.65 -19.29
C VAL A 658 11.26 7.19 -17.98
N GLN A 659 10.46 6.69 -17.03
CA GLN A 659 10.95 6.20 -15.75
C GLN A 659 11.85 4.97 -15.90
N LYS A 660 11.52 4.04 -16.80
CA LYS A 660 12.37 2.88 -17.07
C LYS A 660 13.71 3.29 -17.70
N LEU A 661 13.71 4.22 -18.64
CA LEU A 661 14.93 4.74 -19.27
C LEU A 661 15.81 5.46 -18.26
N TYR A 662 15.21 6.30 -17.41
CA TYR A 662 15.94 7.00 -16.36
C TYR A 662 16.49 6.02 -15.32
N ALA A 663 15.69 5.04 -14.87
CA ALA A 663 16.15 4.00 -13.94
C ALA A 663 17.32 3.19 -14.51
N ASN A 664 17.33 2.88 -15.82
CA ASN A 664 18.48 2.25 -16.48
C ASN A 664 19.74 3.13 -16.41
N ALA A 665 19.61 4.43 -16.63
CA ALA A 665 20.74 5.37 -16.55
C ALA A 665 21.28 5.55 -15.12
N GLN A 666 20.51 5.19 -14.10
CA GLN A 666 20.94 5.21 -12.69
C GLN A 666 21.56 3.88 -12.22
N LEU A 667 21.58 2.84 -13.07
CA LEU A 667 22.27 1.59 -12.74
C LEU A 667 23.79 1.81 -12.74
N PRO A 668 24.56 1.06 -11.93
CA PRO A 668 26.01 1.01 -12.05
C PRO A 668 26.41 0.64 -13.49
N GLU A 669 27.53 1.19 -13.98
CA GLU A 669 28.02 1.03 -15.36
C GLU A 669 28.07 -0.44 -15.82
N GLU A 670 28.35 -1.37 -14.89
CA GLU A 670 28.40 -2.82 -15.18
C GLU A 670 27.03 -3.49 -15.45
N TYR A 671 25.91 -2.87 -15.03
CA TYR A 671 24.54 -3.36 -15.25
C TYR A 671 23.72 -2.46 -16.18
N GLN A 672 24.24 -1.27 -16.49
CA GLN A 672 23.58 -0.30 -17.34
C GLN A 672 23.51 -0.83 -18.78
N MET A 673 22.29 -0.85 -19.33
CA MET A 673 22.10 -1.11 -20.76
C MET A 673 22.46 0.15 -21.56
N ASP A 674 22.99 -0.02 -22.77
CA ASP A 674 23.17 1.11 -23.69
C ASP A 674 21.84 1.89 -23.84
N PRO A 675 21.86 3.23 -23.82
CA PRO A 675 20.62 4.02 -23.88
C PRO A 675 19.73 3.73 -25.09
N MET A 676 20.31 3.43 -26.26
CA MET A 676 19.55 3.11 -27.47
C MET A 676 18.99 1.68 -27.42
N ASP A 677 19.73 0.73 -26.83
CA ASP A 677 19.21 -0.63 -26.56
C ASP A 677 18.05 -0.59 -25.54
N ALA A 678 18.18 0.24 -24.50
CA ALA A 678 17.12 0.44 -23.52
C ALA A 678 15.88 1.08 -24.15
N LEU A 679 16.07 2.03 -25.07
CA LEU A 679 14.99 2.60 -25.88
C LEU A 679 14.34 1.54 -26.77
N ASP A 680 15.11 0.70 -27.45
CA ASP A 680 14.58 -0.39 -28.28
C ASP A 680 13.72 -1.36 -27.46
N ARG A 681 14.20 -1.75 -26.27
CA ARG A 681 13.45 -2.58 -25.31
C ARG A 681 12.12 -1.94 -24.97
N VAL A 682 12.14 -0.66 -24.59
CA VAL A 682 10.95 0.10 -24.21
C VAL A 682 9.94 0.19 -25.36
N ILE A 683 10.40 0.44 -26.59
CA ILE A 683 9.55 0.46 -27.79
C ILE A 683 8.88 -0.91 -27.98
N SER A 684 9.66 -1.99 -27.94
CA SER A 684 9.13 -3.34 -28.13
C SER A 684 8.15 -3.78 -27.04
N GLU A 685 8.33 -3.32 -25.80
CA GLU A 685 7.53 -3.74 -24.64
C GLU A 685 6.26 -2.89 -24.42
N LYS A 686 6.28 -1.61 -24.78
CA LYS A 686 5.20 -0.66 -24.45
C LYS A 686 4.49 -0.03 -25.64
N ILE A 687 5.16 0.08 -26.79
CA ILE A 687 4.59 0.68 -27.99
C ILE A 687 4.11 -0.42 -28.93
N LEU A 688 5.01 -1.30 -29.36
CA LEU A 688 4.67 -2.33 -30.36
C LEU A 688 3.63 -3.32 -29.84
N THR A 689 3.58 -3.57 -28.53
CA THR A 689 2.59 -4.47 -27.90
C THR A 689 1.14 -4.09 -28.12
N LYS A 690 0.87 -2.85 -28.54
CA LYS A 690 -0.47 -2.33 -28.83
C LYS A 690 -0.82 -2.32 -30.31
N ILE A 691 0.14 -2.55 -31.19
CA ILE A 691 -0.08 -2.47 -32.64
C ILE A 691 -0.81 -3.71 -33.12
N ARG A 692 -1.96 -3.47 -33.75
CA ARG A 692 -2.77 -4.46 -34.47
C ARG A 692 -3.57 -3.74 -35.55
N GLY A 693 -3.86 -4.40 -36.66
CA GLY A 693 -4.64 -3.79 -37.74
C GLY A 693 -4.65 -4.61 -39.02
N ASP A 694 -5.38 -4.09 -39.99
CA ASP A 694 -5.48 -4.58 -41.36
C ASP A 694 -4.58 -3.75 -42.30
N GLU A 695 -4.83 -3.78 -43.61
CA GLU A 695 -4.02 -3.08 -44.62
C GLU A 695 -3.87 -1.56 -44.33
N ARG A 696 -4.78 -0.96 -43.54
CA ARG A 696 -4.75 0.46 -43.20
C ARG A 696 -3.49 0.86 -42.42
N ILE A 697 -2.88 -0.06 -41.68
CA ILE A 697 -1.66 0.23 -40.90
C ILE A 697 -0.36 -0.02 -41.69
N SER A 698 -0.44 -0.46 -42.95
CA SER A 698 0.73 -0.83 -43.76
C SER A 698 1.73 0.34 -43.93
N GLU A 699 1.22 1.53 -44.27
CA GLU A 699 2.06 2.72 -44.43
C GLU A 699 2.72 3.13 -43.11
N MET A 700 1.99 3.02 -41.99
CA MET A 700 2.52 3.29 -40.66
C MET A 700 3.64 2.30 -40.30
N LEU A 701 3.47 1.00 -40.56
CA LEU A 701 4.51 -0.01 -40.33
C LEU A 701 5.77 0.27 -41.17
N ALA A 702 5.62 0.68 -42.43
CA ALA A 702 6.74 1.08 -43.29
C ALA A 702 7.48 2.32 -42.75
N LYS A 703 6.73 3.33 -42.27
CA LYS A 703 7.30 4.52 -41.61
C LYS A 703 8.06 4.14 -40.33
N LEU A 704 7.49 3.27 -39.49
CA LEU A 704 8.13 2.76 -38.27
C LEU A 704 9.41 1.98 -38.60
N GLU A 705 9.38 1.10 -39.59
CA GLU A 705 10.56 0.34 -40.04
C GLU A 705 11.70 1.27 -40.49
N HIS A 706 11.36 2.27 -41.30
CA HIS A 706 12.32 3.27 -41.78
C HIS A 706 12.90 4.08 -40.62
N TRP A 707 12.06 4.52 -39.69
CA TRP A 707 12.46 5.27 -38.52
C TRP A 707 13.39 4.45 -37.61
N LEU A 708 13.06 3.19 -37.34
CA LEU A 708 13.88 2.29 -36.51
C LEU A 708 15.25 2.07 -37.15
N LYS A 709 15.32 1.82 -38.46
CA LYS A 709 16.59 1.64 -39.19
C LYS A 709 17.50 2.87 -39.21
N GLN A 710 16.91 4.07 -39.13
CA GLN A 710 17.67 5.32 -39.12
C GLN A 710 18.19 5.71 -37.74
N ASN A 711 17.43 5.38 -36.69
CA ASN A 711 17.66 5.92 -35.34
C ASN A 711 18.23 4.87 -34.37
N LEU A 712 18.09 3.58 -34.65
CA LEU A 712 18.60 2.46 -33.84
C LEU A 712 19.51 1.54 -34.69
N GLU A 713 20.22 0.62 -34.04
CA GLU A 713 21.08 -0.34 -34.73
C GLU A 713 20.33 -1.24 -35.72
N LYS A 714 21.03 -1.81 -36.71
CA LYS A 714 20.41 -2.54 -37.83
C LYS A 714 19.72 -3.86 -37.43
N THR A 715 19.91 -4.36 -36.21
CA THR A 715 19.38 -5.65 -35.71
C THR A 715 18.72 -5.50 -34.35
N THR A 716 17.73 -4.63 -34.24
CA THR A 716 16.92 -4.46 -33.03
C THR A 716 15.80 -5.47 -32.88
N ILE A 717 15.34 -5.64 -31.64
CA ILE A 717 14.18 -6.47 -31.30
C ILE A 717 12.93 -5.87 -31.94
N SER A 718 12.76 -4.55 -31.86
CA SER A 718 11.62 -3.84 -32.46
C SER A 718 11.54 -4.04 -33.97
N LEU A 719 12.67 -3.96 -34.68
CA LEU A 719 12.69 -4.16 -36.13
C LEU A 719 12.29 -5.58 -36.54
N THR A 720 12.66 -6.58 -35.72
CA THR A 720 12.28 -7.97 -35.95
C THR A 720 10.76 -8.14 -35.85
N PHE A 721 10.12 -7.50 -34.87
CA PHE A 721 8.65 -7.51 -34.74
C PHE A 721 7.96 -6.78 -35.89
N ILE A 722 8.43 -5.59 -36.28
CA ILE A 722 7.84 -4.83 -37.40
C ILE A 722 7.88 -5.62 -38.70
N LYS A 723 9.02 -6.23 -39.05
CA LYS A 723 9.13 -7.04 -40.27
C LYS A 723 8.16 -8.22 -40.28
N ARG A 724 8.10 -8.93 -39.14
CA ARG A 724 7.14 -10.04 -38.98
C ARG A 724 5.70 -9.56 -39.18
N MET A 725 5.35 -8.40 -38.63
CA MET A 725 4.01 -7.84 -38.76
C MET A 725 3.69 -7.40 -40.19
N GLN A 726 4.67 -6.83 -40.91
CA GLN A 726 4.53 -6.52 -42.34
C GLN A 726 4.31 -7.79 -43.19
N GLU A 727 5.10 -8.85 -42.94
CA GLU A 727 4.93 -10.14 -43.61
C GLU A 727 3.54 -10.73 -43.33
N GLU A 728 3.13 -10.78 -42.05
CA GLU A 728 1.79 -11.25 -41.66
C GLU A 728 0.67 -10.46 -42.34
N LEU A 729 0.83 -9.13 -42.44
CA LEU A 729 -0.12 -8.28 -43.11
C LEU A 729 -0.21 -8.57 -44.62
N GLU A 730 0.92 -8.81 -45.28
CA GLU A 730 0.97 -9.17 -46.70
C GLU A 730 0.34 -10.55 -46.97
N PHE A 731 0.57 -11.53 -46.10
CA PHE A 731 0.07 -12.90 -46.28
C PHE A 731 -1.38 -13.10 -45.84
N TYR A 732 -1.80 -12.49 -44.73
CA TYR A 732 -3.09 -12.75 -44.09
C TYR A 732 -4.08 -11.57 -44.19
N GLY A 733 -3.65 -10.39 -44.64
CA GLY A 733 -4.47 -9.17 -44.68
C GLY A 733 -4.70 -8.51 -43.32
N ALA A 734 -4.14 -9.07 -42.24
CA ALA A 734 -4.18 -8.51 -40.89
C ALA A 734 -2.94 -8.95 -40.10
N THR A 735 -2.54 -8.13 -39.12
CA THR A 735 -1.43 -8.44 -38.19
C THR A 735 -1.72 -7.94 -36.78
N GLN A 736 -1.07 -8.57 -35.80
CA GLN A 736 -1.07 -8.16 -34.41
C GLN A 736 0.26 -8.50 -33.74
N PHE A 737 0.64 -7.73 -32.73
CA PHE A 737 1.87 -8.00 -31.98
C PHE A 737 1.83 -9.31 -31.20
N TRP A 738 0.74 -9.56 -30.46
CA TRP A 738 0.52 -10.79 -29.69
C TRP A 738 -0.08 -11.85 -30.61
N ARG A 739 0.50 -13.05 -30.62
CA ARG A 739 0.00 -14.17 -31.43
C ARG A 739 -1.09 -14.94 -30.72
#